data_AF-A0A1H8G5L3-F1
#
_entry.id   AF-A0A1H8G5L3-F1
#
_cell.length_a   1.000
_cell.length_b   1.000
_cell.length_c   1.000
_cell.angle_alpha   90.00
_cell.angle_beta   90.00
_cell.angle_gamma   90.00
#
_symmetry.space_group_name_H-M   'P 1'
#
loop_
_entity.id
_entity.type
_entity.pdbx_description
1 polymer ?
#
loop_
_entity_poly.entity_id
_entity_poly.type
_entity_poly.pdbx_seq_one_letter_code
_entity_poly.pdbx_strand_id
1 'polypeptide(L)'
;MITARAAATFEPVGRSVAVARAFVRDTLQGWGFADVVDDAVVLTSELVTNAVVHAGTAADVQCLRYETAVRVEVADHYPEREIPLQSRGRQFREGDNEGGRGLILCAALASRWGVEYTASGKHVWFQLDLPERPAGTRSAGPLLPPSALPVADERVRVAVVQIDRGGCVTRWNDDAADLFGHVAQDVVGKSLADLAAWPQTPGTGIGLAEALQLSRWEGTYGLRDRTGRVLPVYGSHLRVRDSSGEPSTVCLLVRAEERAVLQSPTRGSVPLDTALSQRDKSSDAFEVFIGSPAPDDLDGLLQRTVERARDMLDGDAAYLLLATDDETELEVRASTGLPSARQRFARVPVEAGTGRYGSARMPAVHEDLTAVPGAVPLLSGTGMRSVVTVPLKVEGRLTGSIGVAAEAPGRYSNQEALRLQFAADRIALAVESARLTELERLRRGSLSFLVEASDLLAGTLERDQTLALMAQMTVPTLASWCAVYTIADQAEPELAFVLHEDEDRIDGIKALLSQVRPPDPDPTPGARFWTAPSDAAHSSALRASLRSLGLGAGSGARPASGPGIALATAAAVGGETVVLPLVARNRVIGMLTLGKPADERFRQEILELAEDLSRRAALALDNARLYSERTAISQALQRSLLPPELPRVPGVEVEVVYRAAGEGNEVGGDFYDLFPIRDGCWGFAIGDVCGTGPEAAAVTGLARHALRLLAREGFGGPAVLERLNAAILDEGARSRFLTLLYGELWPQHDGSAVLRMVCAGHPLPLRLRPDGTVEPAADPQPLLGVMEDLELVEQSVTLEPGDVMLCVTDGVTERREGSRMLGDDGLADVLATCTGLTAGAVAARIQRAVERFASDAPSDDMAILAMRVPTLPAS
;
A
#
# COMPACT_ATOMS: atom_id res chain seq x y z
N MET A 1 -4.93 -12.81 28.16
CA MET A 1 -3.48 -12.72 28.43
C MET A 1 -2.73 -12.54 27.11
N ILE A 2 -1.56 -11.90 27.11
CA ILE A 2 -0.68 -11.85 25.92
C ILE A 2 -0.02 -13.23 25.79
N THR A 3 -0.18 -13.87 24.64
CA THR A 3 0.32 -15.23 24.35
C THR A 3 1.55 -15.24 23.45
N ALA A 4 1.91 -14.11 22.82
CA ALA A 4 3.18 -13.87 22.10
C ALA A 4 3.40 -12.37 21.88
N ARG A 5 4.67 -11.95 21.70
CA ARG A 5 5.06 -10.56 21.40
C ARG A 5 6.25 -10.54 20.44
N ALA A 6 6.27 -9.58 19.52
CA ALA A 6 7.43 -9.20 18.70
C ALA A 6 7.53 -7.67 18.65
N ALA A 7 8.74 -7.11 18.56
CA ALA A 7 8.96 -5.67 18.44
C ALA A 7 10.18 -5.35 17.58
N ALA A 8 10.16 -4.21 16.89
CA ALA A 8 11.27 -3.68 16.10
C ALA A 8 11.22 -2.14 16.06
N THR A 9 12.38 -1.51 15.97
CA THR A 9 12.54 -0.05 15.87
C THR A 9 12.99 0.31 14.46
N PHE A 10 12.41 1.36 13.90
CA PHE A 10 12.72 1.81 12.54
C PHE A 10 13.12 3.28 12.51
N GLU A 11 14.23 3.58 11.85
CA GLU A 11 14.80 4.93 11.69
C GLU A 11 13.87 5.88 10.88
N PRO A 12 13.99 7.21 11.02
CA PRO A 12 13.16 8.20 10.33
C PRO A 12 13.54 8.38 8.84
N VAL A 13 13.57 7.29 8.07
CA VAL A 13 13.91 7.28 6.64
C VAL A 13 12.79 6.61 5.83
N GLY A 14 12.51 7.07 4.61
CA GLY A 14 11.35 6.60 3.82
C GLY A 14 11.26 5.08 3.62
N ARG A 15 12.42 4.40 3.52
CA ARG A 15 12.50 2.93 3.43
C ARG A 15 11.97 2.18 4.67
N SER A 16 11.99 2.83 5.84
CA SER A 16 11.57 2.22 7.11
C SER A 16 10.12 1.79 7.13
N VAL A 17 9.24 2.45 6.37
CA VAL A 17 7.83 2.06 6.27
C VAL A 17 7.70 0.67 5.61
N ALA A 18 8.50 0.39 4.57
CA ALA A 18 8.51 -0.91 3.89
C ALA A 18 9.06 -2.02 4.79
N VAL A 19 10.14 -1.73 5.53
CA VAL A 19 10.72 -2.69 6.47
C VAL A 19 9.76 -2.99 7.63
N ALA A 20 9.03 -1.98 8.12
CA ALA A 20 8.00 -2.17 9.14
C ALA A 20 6.83 -3.05 8.65
N ARG A 21 6.39 -2.88 7.39
CA ARG A 21 5.38 -3.75 6.77
C ARG A 21 5.85 -5.20 6.70
N ALA A 22 7.08 -5.43 6.23
CA ALA A 22 7.66 -6.76 6.14
C ALA A 22 7.74 -7.43 7.52
N PHE A 23 8.19 -6.69 8.54
CA PHE A 23 8.25 -7.18 9.92
C PHE A 23 6.87 -7.63 10.45
N VAL A 24 5.81 -6.84 10.26
CA VAL A 24 4.46 -7.20 10.71
C VAL A 24 3.91 -8.39 9.93
N ARG A 25 4.13 -8.43 8.61
CA ARG A 25 3.74 -9.54 7.73
C ARG A 25 4.37 -10.87 8.18
N ASP A 26 5.69 -10.89 8.32
CA ASP A 26 6.45 -12.08 8.72
C ASP A 26 6.06 -12.56 10.13
N THR A 27 5.85 -11.62 11.05
CA THR A 27 5.42 -11.93 12.42
C THR A 27 4.04 -12.61 12.45
N LEU A 28 3.06 -12.05 11.75
CA LEU A 28 1.70 -12.58 11.70
C LEU A 28 1.60 -13.91 10.94
N GLN A 29 2.35 -14.06 9.84
CA GLN A 29 2.46 -15.32 9.11
C GLN A 29 3.12 -16.40 9.97
N GLY A 30 4.19 -16.05 10.70
CA GLY A 30 4.84 -16.95 11.66
C GLY A 30 3.93 -17.40 12.80
N TRP A 31 2.88 -16.63 13.11
CA TRP A 31 1.84 -17.00 14.08
C TRP A 31 0.65 -17.75 13.48
N GLY A 32 0.62 -17.93 12.16
CA GLY A 32 -0.42 -18.68 11.45
C GLY A 32 -1.71 -17.89 11.18
N PHE A 33 -1.65 -16.56 11.15
CA PHE A 33 -2.83 -15.69 11.01
C PHE A 33 -2.88 -14.99 9.64
N ALA A 34 -2.78 -15.77 8.56
CA ALA A 34 -2.77 -15.26 7.19
C ALA A 34 -3.99 -14.38 6.84
N ASP A 35 -5.14 -14.65 7.46
CA ASP A 35 -6.41 -13.96 7.17
C ASP A 35 -6.46 -12.49 7.57
N VAL A 36 -5.59 -12.05 8.49
CA VAL A 36 -5.56 -10.66 9.01
C VAL A 36 -4.26 -9.91 8.66
N VAL A 37 -3.39 -10.55 7.87
CA VAL A 37 -2.07 -9.99 7.49
C VAL A 37 -2.23 -8.72 6.68
N ASP A 38 -3.10 -8.74 5.67
CA ASP A 38 -3.20 -7.61 4.74
C ASP A 38 -3.80 -6.37 5.43
N ASP A 39 -4.82 -6.55 6.27
CA ASP A 39 -5.38 -5.48 7.11
C ASP A 39 -4.34 -4.89 8.07
N ALA A 40 -3.54 -5.75 8.71
CA ALA A 40 -2.49 -5.31 9.63
C ALA A 40 -1.37 -4.55 8.93
N VAL A 41 -0.99 -4.96 7.72
CA VAL A 41 0.05 -4.30 6.91
C VAL A 41 -0.41 -2.92 6.46
N VAL A 42 -1.67 -2.79 6.01
CA VAL A 42 -2.25 -1.49 5.62
C VAL A 42 -2.24 -0.52 6.80
N LEU A 43 -2.79 -0.94 7.94
CA LEU A 43 -2.88 -0.09 9.13
C LEU A 43 -1.49 0.28 9.67
N THR A 44 -0.53 -0.65 9.62
CA THR A 44 0.86 -0.39 10.02
C THR A 44 1.52 0.62 9.08
N SER A 45 1.29 0.52 7.77
CA SER A 45 1.84 1.47 6.79
C SER A 45 1.38 2.90 7.10
N GLU A 46 0.09 3.09 7.39
CA GLU A 46 -0.47 4.40 7.71
C GLU A 46 0.08 4.96 9.04
N LEU A 47 0.17 4.14 10.08
CA LEU A 47 0.67 4.57 11.38
C LEU A 47 2.17 4.88 11.38
N VAL A 48 2.98 4.06 10.71
CA VAL A 48 4.44 4.27 10.61
C VAL A 48 4.76 5.42 9.69
N THR A 49 4.00 5.64 8.61
CA THR A 49 4.15 6.84 7.76
C THR A 49 3.88 8.11 8.55
N ASN A 50 2.87 8.12 9.44
CA ASN A 50 2.60 9.23 10.33
C ASN A 50 3.74 9.53 11.32
N ALA A 51 4.42 8.50 11.84
CA ALA A 51 5.57 8.69 12.72
C ALA A 51 6.83 9.13 11.93
N VAL A 52 7.22 8.37 10.90
CA VAL A 52 8.48 8.55 10.17
C VAL A 52 8.46 9.78 9.25
N VAL A 53 7.37 9.99 8.49
CA VAL A 53 7.32 11.02 7.44
C VAL A 53 6.76 12.34 7.96
N HIS A 54 5.75 12.29 8.83
CA HIS A 54 5.09 13.50 9.34
C HIS A 54 5.69 14.02 10.65
N ALA A 55 6.19 13.14 11.54
CA ALA A 55 6.87 13.56 12.77
C ALA A 55 8.41 13.55 12.65
N GLY A 56 8.98 12.80 11.69
CA GLY A 56 10.43 12.77 11.45
C GLY A 56 11.21 12.00 12.52
N THR A 57 10.55 11.10 13.26
CA THR A 57 11.10 10.37 14.40
C THR A 57 11.22 8.88 14.12
N ALA A 58 12.07 8.19 14.90
CA ALA A 58 12.12 6.74 14.88
C ALA A 58 10.79 6.15 15.38
N ALA A 59 10.30 5.11 14.70
CA ALA A 59 9.05 4.45 15.00
C ALA A 59 9.31 3.08 15.63
N ASP A 60 8.80 2.85 16.84
CA ASP A 60 8.82 1.52 17.46
C ASP A 60 7.51 0.79 17.14
N VAL A 61 7.60 -0.33 16.43
CA VAL A 61 6.44 -1.17 16.11
C VAL A 61 6.46 -2.43 16.96
N GLN A 62 5.33 -2.75 17.57
CA GLN A 62 5.16 -3.90 18.43
C GLN A 62 3.90 -4.68 18.06
N CYS A 63 4.05 -5.98 17.83
CA CYS A 63 2.94 -6.91 17.63
C CYS A 63 2.69 -7.71 18.91
N LEU A 64 1.43 -7.77 19.35
CA LEU A 64 0.96 -8.44 20.55
C LEU A 64 -0.13 -9.45 20.20
N ARG A 65 0.09 -10.73 20.50
CA ARG A 65 -0.91 -11.78 20.33
C ARG A 65 -1.73 -11.96 21.60
N TYR A 66 -3.05 -11.94 21.48
CA TYR A 66 -4.00 -12.36 22.51
C TYR A 66 -4.66 -13.69 22.07
N GLU A 67 -5.48 -14.29 22.94
CA GLU A 67 -6.19 -15.54 22.60
C GLU A 67 -7.18 -15.39 21.44
N THR A 68 -7.79 -14.21 21.30
CA THR A 68 -8.85 -13.94 20.31
C THR A 68 -8.56 -12.75 19.41
N ALA A 69 -7.37 -12.15 19.49
CA ALA A 69 -7.04 -10.94 18.75
C ALA A 69 -5.52 -10.75 18.58
N VAL A 70 -5.12 -9.89 17.65
CA VAL A 70 -3.77 -9.34 17.56
C VAL A 70 -3.85 -7.83 17.66
N ARG A 71 -2.96 -7.23 18.45
CA ARG A 71 -2.79 -5.78 18.56
C ARG A 71 -1.43 -5.38 18.01
N VAL A 72 -1.40 -4.33 17.19
CA VAL A 72 -0.17 -3.71 16.73
C VAL A 72 -0.11 -2.30 17.30
N GLU A 73 1.05 -1.94 17.86
CA GLU A 73 1.31 -0.66 18.50
C GLU A 73 2.47 0.02 17.79
N VAL A 74 2.34 1.31 17.50
CA VAL A 74 3.39 2.16 16.94
C VAL A 74 3.66 3.30 17.91
N ALA A 75 4.87 3.38 18.45
CA ALA A 75 5.31 4.44 19.34
C ALA A 75 6.18 5.46 18.60
N ASP A 76 5.91 6.73 18.86
CA ASP A 76 6.66 7.90 18.40
C ASP A 76 7.35 8.56 19.61
N HIS A 77 8.68 8.75 19.52
CA HIS A 77 9.52 9.40 20.53
C HIS A 77 9.70 10.91 20.23
N TYR A 78 8.76 11.76 20.68
CA TYR A 78 9.01 13.19 20.88
C TYR A 78 8.23 13.80 22.07
N PRO A 79 8.89 14.55 23.00
CA PRO A 79 8.29 15.10 24.22
C PRO A 79 7.90 16.61 24.20
N GLU A 80 7.90 17.34 23.07
CA GLU A 80 7.68 18.81 23.10
C GLU A 80 6.50 19.34 22.24
N ARG A 81 5.28 18.90 22.55
CA ARG A 81 4.08 19.73 22.27
C ARG A 81 3.18 19.75 23.50
N GLU A 82 3.40 20.72 24.39
CA GLU A 82 2.34 21.17 25.31
C GLU A 82 1.17 21.70 24.48
N ILE A 83 -0.01 21.12 24.66
CA ILE A 83 -1.30 21.60 24.14
C ILE A 83 -2.33 21.51 25.29
N PRO A 84 -3.22 22.51 25.46
CA PRO A 84 -3.77 22.87 26.75
C PRO A 84 -4.78 21.88 27.35
N LEU A 85 -4.81 21.89 28.68
CA LEU A 85 -5.71 21.15 29.56
C LEU A 85 -7.19 21.20 29.13
N GLN A 86 -7.77 19.99 29.06
CA GLN A 86 -9.16 19.60 29.31
C GLN A 86 -10.29 20.60 28.93
N SER A 87 -11.15 20.15 28.02
CA SER A 87 -12.60 20.43 28.11
C SER A 87 -13.40 19.22 27.65
N ARG A 88 -14.11 18.62 28.61
CA ARG A 88 -15.13 17.58 28.38
C ARG A 88 -16.26 18.15 27.54
N GLY A 89 -16.63 17.43 26.47
CA GLY A 89 -17.90 17.55 25.78
C GLY A 89 -17.96 18.61 24.69
N ARG A 90 -17.67 18.22 23.44
CA ARG A 90 -18.30 18.81 22.25
C ARG A 90 -18.22 17.84 21.07
N GLN A 91 -19.34 17.74 20.36
CA GLN A 91 -19.50 17.04 19.09
C GLN A 91 -18.40 17.43 18.10
N PHE A 92 -17.86 16.43 17.41
CA PHE A 92 -17.00 16.65 16.23
C PHE A 92 -17.73 17.56 15.25
N ARG A 93 -17.19 18.76 15.01
CA ARG A 93 -17.54 19.58 13.86
C ARG A 93 -16.56 19.25 12.75
N GLU A 94 -17.10 18.97 11.57
CA GLU A 94 -16.39 18.94 10.30
C GLU A 94 -15.65 20.26 10.07
N GLY A 95 -14.38 20.17 9.67
CA GLY A 95 -13.53 21.29 9.28
C GLY A 95 -12.13 21.24 9.90
N ASP A 96 -11.14 20.99 9.04
CA ASP A 96 -9.70 21.13 9.24
C ASP A 96 -8.99 20.27 10.31
N ASN A 97 -8.35 19.19 9.84
CA ASN A 97 -6.95 18.84 10.13
C ASN A 97 -6.56 17.51 9.45
N GLU A 98 -5.47 17.52 8.68
CA GLU A 98 -4.93 16.38 7.91
C GLU A 98 -4.58 15.13 8.77
N GLY A 99 -4.48 15.26 10.10
CA GLY A 99 -4.17 14.17 11.03
C GLY A 99 -5.30 13.16 11.32
N GLY A 100 -6.50 13.34 10.75
CA GLY A 100 -7.67 12.50 11.02
C GLY A 100 -7.86 11.26 10.13
N ARG A 101 -7.13 11.13 9.00
CA ARG A 101 -7.40 10.10 7.98
C ARG A 101 -6.85 8.71 8.30
N GLY A 102 -5.67 8.60 8.91
CA GLY A 102 -5.15 7.30 9.39
C GLY A 102 -6.05 6.68 10.47
N LEU A 103 -6.75 7.51 11.26
CA LEU A 103 -7.73 7.07 12.25
C LEU A 103 -9.05 6.61 11.60
N ILE A 104 -9.39 7.09 10.41
CA ILE A 104 -10.55 6.63 9.63
C ILE A 104 -10.29 5.20 9.11
N LEU A 105 -9.08 4.90 8.64
CA LEU A 105 -8.69 3.54 8.25
C LEU A 105 -8.65 2.60 9.46
N CYS A 106 -8.09 3.04 10.60
CA CYS A 106 -8.18 2.29 11.86
C CYS A 106 -9.63 2.07 12.29
N ALA A 107 -10.52 3.05 12.13
CA ALA A 107 -11.94 2.91 12.46
C ALA A 107 -12.70 1.98 11.49
N ALA A 108 -12.22 1.82 10.26
CA ALA A 108 -12.86 0.99 9.23
C ALA A 108 -12.39 -0.46 9.21
N LEU A 109 -11.15 -0.73 9.65
CA LEU A 109 -10.49 -2.04 9.54
C LEU A 109 -10.18 -2.69 10.91
N ALA A 110 -9.98 -1.89 11.97
CA ALA A 110 -9.67 -2.44 13.29
C ALA A 110 -10.94 -2.70 14.10
N SER A 111 -10.97 -3.80 14.85
CA SER A 111 -12.05 -4.06 15.81
C SER A 111 -12.03 -3.02 16.94
N ARG A 112 -10.83 -2.57 17.32
CA ARG A 112 -10.59 -1.47 18.25
C ARG A 112 -9.31 -0.74 17.88
N TRP A 113 -9.24 0.54 18.19
CA TRP A 113 -8.01 1.31 18.10
C TRP A 113 -7.99 2.38 19.18
N GLY A 114 -6.81 2.92 19.45
CA GLY A 114 -6.65 3.96 20.45
C GLY A 114 -5.34 4.71 20.32
N VAL A 115 -5.27 5.84 21.02
CA VAL A 115 -4.05 6.62 21.20
C VAL A 115 -3.79 6.73 22.70
N GLU A 116 -2.64 6.25 23.12
CA GLU A 116 -2.15 6.34 24.49
C GLU A 116 -0.99 7.33 24.53
N TYR A 117 -1.09 8.32 25.41
CA TYR A 117 -0.04 9.31 25.63
C TYR A 117 0.73 8.93 26.89
N THR A 118 2.04 8.76 26.79
CA THR A 118 2.94 8.58 27.93
C THR A 118 3.81 9.82 28.10
N ALA A 119 4.53 9.92 29.22
CA ALA A 119 5.44 11.04 29.48
C ALA A 119 6.63 11.11 28.50
N SER A 120 6.90 10.01 27.76
CA SER A 120 8.05 9.87 26.87
C SER A 120 7.67 9.62 25.40
N GLY A 121 6.39 9.54 25.05
CA GLY A 121 5.98 9.28 23.67
C GLY A 121 4.48 9.13 23.46
N LYS A 122 4.10 9.07 22.18
CA LYS A 122 2.73 8.82 21.73
C LYS A 122 2.65 7.41 21.16
N HIS A 123 1.75 6.60 21.69
CA HIS A 123 1.48 5.24 21.20
C HIS A 123 0.16 5.22 20.47
N VAL A 124 0.18 4.89 19.18
CA VAL A 124 -1.04 4.63 18.40
C VAL A 124 -1.15 3.13 18.18
N TRP A 125 -2.29 2.55 18.54
CA TRP A 125 -2.48 1.11 18.43
C TRP A 125 -3.80 0.76 17.77
N PHE A 126 -3.82 -0.39 17.10
CA PHE A 126 -5.03 -1.00 16.57
C PHE A 126 -5.05 -2.49 16.91
N GLN A 127 -6.26 -3.04 17.05
CA GLN A 127 -6.54 -4.44 17.33
C GLN A 127 -7.38 -5.01 16.20
N LEU A 128 -6.98 -6.18 15.72
CA LEU A 128 -7.74 -7.01 14.80
C LEU A 128 -8.22 -8.24 15.58
N ASP A 129 -9.52 -8.49 15.56
CA ASP A 129 -10.05 -9.71 16.13
C ASP A 129 -9.64 -10.86 15.22
N LEU A 130 -9.05 -11.90 15.81
CA LEU A 130 -8.81 -13.14 15.09
C LEU A 130 -10.19 -13.77 14.87
N PRO A 131 -10.48 -14.29 13.67
CA PRO A 131 -11.77 -14.93 13.44
C PRO A 131 -12.01 -15.98 14.52
N GLU A 132 -13.01 -15.73 15.38
CA GLU A 132 -13.51 -16.75 16.27
C GLU A 132 -13.86 -17.93 15.38
N ARG A 133 -13.22 -19.08 15.55
CA ARG A 133 -13.95 -20.31 15.24
C ARG A 133 -15.16 -20.28 16.15
N PRO A 134 -16.41 -20.13 15.65
CA PRO A 134 -17.55 -20.25 16.53
C PRO A 134 -17.54 -21.68 17.07
N ALA A 135 -17.78 -21.81 18.37
CA ALA A 135 -17.84 -23.08 19.08
C ALA A 135 -18.62 -24.12 18.26
N GLY A 136 -17.89 -25.16 17.84
CA GLY A 136 -18.30 -26.05 16.77
C GLY A 136 -19.54 -26.89 17.08
N THR A 137 -20.12 -27.41 16.01
CA THR A 137 -20.99 -28.58 16.01
C THR A 137 -20.27 -29.74 16.71
N ARG A 138 -20.90 -30.36 17.71
CA ARG A 138 -20.36 -31.59 18.33
C ARG A 138 -21.31 -32.76 18.07
N SER A 139 -20.76 -33.86 17.54
CA SER A 139 -21.44 -35.15 17.41
C SER A 139 -20.89 -36.11 18.46
N ALA A 140 -21.74 -36.75 19.26
CA ALA A 140 -21.33 -37.73 20.27
C ALA A 140 -21.56 -39.16 19.76
N GLY A 141 -20.46 -39.89 19.49
CA GLY A 141 -20.43 -41.30 19.07
C GLY A 141 -19.74 -41.53 17.70
N PRO A 142 -19.38 -42.77 17.35
CA PRO A 142 -18.80 -43.07 16.04
C PRO A 142 -19.81 -42.80 14.92
N LEU A 143 -19.40 -41.97 13.95
CA LEU A 143 -20.15 -41.68 12.73
C LEU A 143 -20.25 -42.96 11.89
N LEU A 144 -21.46 -43.49 11.69
CA LEU A 144 -21.67 -44.64 10.81
C LEU A 144 -22.03 -44.16 9.40
N PRO A 145 -21.48 -44.79 8.34
CA PRO A 145 -21.81 -44.42 6.96
C PRO A 145 -23.30 -44.66 6.68
N PRO A 146 -23.92 -43.88 5.76
CA PRO A 146 -25.35 -43.97 5.46
C PRO A 146 -25.82 -45.38 5.09
N SER A 147 -24.94 -46.17 4.49
CA SER A 147 -25.17 -47.56 4.09
C SER A 147 -25.25 -48.56 5.24
N ALA A 148 -24.84 -48.18 6.46
CA ALA A 148 -24.92 -49.01 7.67
C ALA A 148 -26.13 -48.65 8.55
N LEU A 149 -26.94 -47.67 8.13
CA LEU A 149 -28.15 -47.26 8.86
C LEU A 149 -29.37 -48.03 8.29
N PRO A 150 -30.20 -48.65 9.14
CA PRO A 150 -31.41 -49.32 8.69
C PRO A 150 -32.37 -48.30 8.06
N VAL A 151 -32.93 -48.63 6.90
CA VAL A 151 -34.02 -47.87 6.27
C VAL A 151 -35.28 -48.17 7.08
N ALA A 152 -35.93 -47.13 7.62
CA ALA A 152 -37.20 -47.30 8.31
C ALA A 152 -38.28 -47.70 7.29
N ASP A 153 -38.81 -48.92 7.39
CA ASP A 153 -39.90 -49.44 6.53
C ASP A 153 -41.29 -48.86 6.90
N GLU A 154 -41.39 -48.03 7.96
CA GLU A 154 -42.63 -47.42 8.43
C GLU A 154 -42.50 -45.89 8.64
N ARG A 155 -43.64 -45.21 8.83
CA ARG A 155 -43.76 -43.75 9.02
C ARG A 155 -42.97 -43.31 10.26
N VAL A 156 -41.81 -42.69 10.05
CA VAL A 156 -40.95 -42.18 11.14
C VAL A 156 -41.62 -40.99 11.83
N ARG A 157 -41.70 -41.04 13.16
CA ARG A 157 -42.25 -39.96 13.98
C ARG A 157 -41.11 -39.10 14.51
N VAL A 158 -41.23 -37.78 14.39
CA VAL A 158 -40.19 -36.85 14.84
C VAL A 158 -40.74 -36.00 15.98
N ALA A 159 -40.27 -36.29 17.18
CA ALA A 159 -40.60 -35.50 18.35
C ALA A 159 -39.88 -34.14 18.29
N VAL A 160 -40.65 -33.06 18.38
CA VAL A 160 -40.14 -31.68 18.41
C VAL A 160 -40.42 -31.10 19.79
N VAL A 161 -39.34 -30.80 20.51
CA VAL A 161 -39.38 -30.29 21.88
C VAL A 161 -38.68 -28.94 21.91
N GLN A 162 -39.32 -27.92 22.48
CA GLN A 162 -38.71 -26.60 22.66
C GLN A 162 -38.38 -26.37 24.13
N ILE A 163 -37.24 -25.77 24.40
CA ILE A 163 -36.67 -25.57 25.73
C ILE A 163 -36.24 -24.11 25.87
N ASP A 164 -36.52 -23.49 27.00
CA ASP A 164 -36.06 -22.14 27.30
C ASP A 164 -34.59 -22.09 27.76
N ARG A 165 -34.09 -20.88 28.00
CA ARG A 165 -32.72 -20.64 28.53
C ARG A 165 -32.45 -21.32 29.88
N GLY A 166 -33.49 -21.62 30.66
CA GLY A 166 -33.40 -22.29 31.96
C GLY A 166 -33.35 -23.81 31.87
N GLY A 167 -33.53 -24.39 30.68
CA GLY A 167 -33.58 -25.84 30.48
C GLY A 167 -34.97 -26.44 30.68
N CYS A 168 -36.02 -25.61 30.79
CA CYS A 168 -37.40 -26.05 30.97
C CYS A 168 -38.13 -26.22 29.62
N VAL A 169 -38.94 -27.27 29.51
CA VAL A 169 -39.71 -27.57 28.30
C VAL A 169 -40.84 -26.56 28.14
N THR A 170 -40.82 -25.80 27.05
CA THR A 170 -41.87 -24.82 26.71
C THR A 170 -42.85 -25.34 25.67
N ARG A 171 -42.45 -26.32 24.85
CA ARG A 171 -43.30 -26.91 23.80
C ARG A 171 -43.03 -28.39 23.61
N TRP A 172 -44.09 -29.14 23.36
CA TRP A 172 -44.08 -30.59 23.19
C TRP A 172 -45.15 -30.98 22.15
N ASN A 173 -44.73 -31.54 21.01
CA ASN A 173 -45.65 -31.88 19.91
C ASN A 173 -46.31 -33.26 20.09
N ASP A 174 -47.32 -33.55 19.27
CA ASP A 174 -48.10 -34.80 19.35
C ASP A 174 -47.22 -36.04 19.08
N ASP A 175 -46.24 -35.95 18.17
CA ASP A 175 -45.28 -37.04 17.93
C ASP A 175 -44.41 -37.34 19.16
N ALA A 176 -44.05 -36.32 19.97
CA ALA A 176 -43.36 -36.52 21.24
C ALA A 176 -44.28 -37.16 22.29
N ALA A 177 -45.58 -36.82 22.28
CA ALA A 177 -46.55 -37.46 23.17
C ALA A 177 -46.74 -38.95 22.85
N ASP A 178 -46.77 -39.29 21.57
CA ASP A 178 -46.87 -40.66 21.11
C ASP A 178 -45.58 -41.47 21.31
N LEU A 179 -44.41 -40.86 21.12
CA LEU A 179 -43.12 -41.54 21.27
C LEU A 179 -42.76 -41.84 22.73
N PHE A 180 -43.12 -40.95 23.65
CA PHE A 180 -42.68 -41.02 25.05
C PHE A 180 -43.83 -41.21 26.06
N GLY A 181 -45.08 -41.20 25.60
CA GLY A 181 -46.27 -41.43 26.41
C GLY A 181 -46.65 -40.28 27.35
N HIS A 182 -46.04 -39.10 27.21
CA HIS A 182 -46.32 -37.89 27.98
C HIS A 182 -47.14 -36.90 27.15
N VAL A 183 -48.33 -36.53 27.60
CA VAL A 183 -49.08 -35.42 26.96
C VAL A 183 -48.46 -34.08 27.32
N ALA A 184 -48.55 -33.08 26.45
CA ALA A 184 -47.86 -31.80 26.63
C ALA A 184 -48.12 -31.13 28.00
N GLN A 185 -49.34 -31.27 28.54
CA GLN A 185 -49.72 -30.72 29.86
C GLN A 185 -48.93 -31.31 31.03
N ASP A 186 -48.39 -32.53 30.89
CA ASP A 186 -47.65 -33.21 31.96
C ASP A 186 -46.17 -32.84 32.02
N VAL A 187 -45.63 -32.25 30.94
CA VAL A 187 -44.18 -32.03 30.74
C VAL A 187 -43.80 -30.58 30.49
N VAL A 188 -44.72 -29.75 29.96
CA VAL A 188 -44.46 -28.31 29.79
C VAL A 188 -44.28 -27.65 31.17
N GLY A 189 -43.19 -26.88 31.32
CA GLY A 189 -42.77 -26.24 32.56
C GLY A 189 -41.82 -27.08 33.44
N LYS A 190 -41.53 -28.34 33.09
CA LYS A 190 -40.55 -29.19 33.78
C LYS A 190 -39.17 -29.12 33.12
N SER A 191 -38.11 -29.42 33.87
CA SER A 191 -36.74 -29.45 33.33
C SER A 191 -36.55 -30.65 32.41
N LEU A 192 -35.90 -30.44 31.25
CA LEU A 192 -35.53 -31.56 30.37
C LEU A 192 -34.61 -32.57 31.09
N ALA A 193 -33.82 -32.11 32.06
CA ALA A 193 -32.91 -32.97 32.83
C ALA A 193 -33.64 -34.04 33.64
N ASP A 194 -34.91 -33.80 34.03
CA ASP A 194 -35.72 -34.78 34.77
C ASP A 194 -36.18 -35.93 33.86
N LEU A 195 -36.40 -35.61 32.57
CA LEU A 195 -36.85 -36.54 31.53
C LEU A 195 -35.67 -37.26 30.86
N ALA A 196 -34.53 -36.60 30.71
CA ALA A 196 -33.37 -37.14 30.02
C ALA A 196 -32.51 -38.03 30.94
N ALA A 197 -32.27 -39.26 30.51
CA ALA A 197 -31.15 -40.07 30.97
C ALA A 197 -29.91 -39.75 30.10
N TRP A 198 -29.25 -38.64 30.42
CA TRP A 198 -28.10 -38.12 29.68
C TRP A 198 -26.85 -39.01 29.81
N PRO A 199 -26.02 -39.15 28.77
CA PRO A 199 -24.98 -40.18 28.78
C PRO A 199 -23.82 -39.84 29.73
N GLN A 200 -23.28 -40.87 30.38
CA GLN A 200 -21.85 -40.96 30.73
C GLN A 200 -21.13 -41.86 29.70
N THR A 201 -21.07 -41.43 28.43
CA THR A 201 -20.30 -42.14 27.40
C THR A 201 -18.82 -41.74 27.48
N PRO A 202 -17.86 -42.69 27.42
CA PRO A 202 -16.43 -42.35 27.45
C PRO A 202 -16.03 -41.48 26.25
N GLY A 203 -15.40 -40.33 26.50
CA GLY A 203 -14.68 -39.55 25.48
C GLY A 203 -15.18 -38.15 25.15
N THR A 204 -16.33 -37.68 25.68
CA THR A 204 -16.83 -36.31 25.38
C THR A 204 -17.13 -35.42 26.59
N GLY A 205 -17.22 -35.96 27.81
CA GLY A 205 -17.13 -35.20 29.09
C GLY A 205 -18.16 -34.09 29.38
N ILE A 206 -19.07 -33.75 28.47
CA ILE A 206 -19.99 -32.60 28.60
C ILE A 206 -21.34 -32.97 29.23
N GLY A 207 -21.82 -32.13 30.15
CA GLY A 207 -23.14 -32.29 30.77
C GLY A 207 -24.29 -31.81 29.87
N LEU A 208 -25.52 -32.25 30.14
CA LEU A 208 -26.72 -31.84 29.38
C LEU A 208 -26.89 -30.31 29.32
N ALA A 209 -26.65 -29.62 30.43
CA ALA A 209 -26.75 -28.16 30.48
C ALA A 209 -25.73 -27.46 29.57
N GLU A 210 -24.55 -28.04 29.40
CA GLU A 210 -23.50 -27.54 28.52
C GLU A 210 -23.81 -27.85 27.04
N ALA A 211 -24.36 -29.02 26.76
CA ALA A 211 -24.82 -29.40 25.42
C ALA A 211 -25.97 -28.51 24.91
N LEU A 212 -26.91 -28.13 25.79
CA LEU A 212 -28.00 -27.22 25.46
C LEU A 212 -27.55 -25.77 25.22
N GLN A 213 -26.32 -25.42 25.62
CA GLN A 213 -25.74 -24.08 25.36
C GLN A 213 -25.04 -24.00 24.00
N LEU A 214 -24.73 -25.12 23.35
CA LEU A 214 -24.09 -25.17 22.04
C LEU A 214 -25.03 -24.65 20.93
N SER A 215 -24.45 -24.14 19.84
CA SER A 215 -25.20 -23.73 18.64
C SER A 215 -25.95 -24.89 18.01
N ARG A 216 -25.28 -26.05 17.93
CA ARG A 216 -25.83 -27.33 17.48
C ARG A 216 -25.13 -28.51 18.15
N TRP A 217 -25.92 -29.46 18.64
CA TRP A 217 -25.43 -30.71 19.23
C TRP A 217 -26.20 -31.91 18.66
N GLU A 218 -25.47 -32.99 18.35
CA GLU A 218 -26.07 -34.24 17.86
C GLU A 218 -25.54 -35.44 18.63
N GLY A 219 -26.41 -36.36 19.03
CA GLY A 219 -25.96 -37.54 19.75
C GLY A 219 -27.08 -38.44 20.21
N THR A 220 -26.69 -39.64 20.67
CA THR A 220 -27.63 -40.60 21.25
C THR A 220 -27.63 -40.47 22.77
N TYR A 221 -28.81 -40.40 23.37
CA TYR A 221 -29.01 -40.41 24.82
C TYR A 221 -30.34 -41.08 25.19
N GLY A 222 -30.57 -41.33 26.48
CA GLY A 222 -31.83 -41.92 26.93
C GLY A 222 -32.88 -40.87 27.29
N LEU A 223 -34.16 -41.15 27.04
CA LEU A 223 -35.29 -40.37 27.53
C LEU A 223 -36.27 -41.27 28.28
N ARG A 224 -36.69 -40.88 29.48
CA ARG A 224 -37.60 -41.66 30.32
C ARG A 224 -39.03 -41.50 29.82
N ASP A 225 -39.73 -42.62 29.65
CA ASP A 225 -41.16 -42.63 29.37
C ASP A 225 -42.01 -42.48 30.66
N ARG A 226 -43.33 -42.41 30.50
CA ARG A 226 -44.28 -42.26 31.62
C ARG A 226 -44.23 -43.41 32.65
N THR A 227 -43.69 -44.58 32.29
CA THR A 227 -43.52 -45.74 33.18
C THR A 227 -42.16 -45.76 33.88
N GLY A 228 -41.28 -44.81 33.58
CA GLY A 228 -39.91 -44.71 34.11
C GLY A 228 -38.89 -45.52 33.32
N ARG A 229 -39.27 -46.14 32.19
CA ARG A 229 -38.36 -46.89 31.32
C ARG A 229 -37.57 -45.93 30.44
N VAL A 230 -36.26 -46.16 30.30
CA VAL A 230 -35.38 -45.34 29.46
C VAL A 230 -35.44 -45.83 28.01
N LEU A 231 -35.85 -44.96 27.10
CA LEU A 231 -35.87 -45.17 25.65
C LEU A 231 -34.64 -44.52 25.02
N PRO A 232 -33.84 -45.24 24.20
CA PRO A 232 -32.71 -44.66 23.49
C PRO A 232 -33.20 -43.79 22.33
N VAL A 233 -32.82 -42.52 22.34
CA VAL A 233 -33.16 -41.53 21.31
C VAL A 233 -31.92 -40.94 20.68
N TYR A 234 -32.01 -40.61 19.40
CA TYR A 234 -31.05 -39.73 18.75
C TYR A 234 -31.63 -38.32 18.70
N GLY A 235 -30.88 -37.35 19.20
CA GLY A 235 -31.31 -35.96 19.24
C GLY A 235 -30.41 -35.03 18.48
N SER A 236 -31.03 -34.09 17.76
CA SER A 236 -30.40 -32.90 17.20
C SER A 236 -30.93 -31.68 17.94
N HIS A 237 -30.07 -31.03 18.72
CA HIS A 237 -30.38 -29.80 19.46
C HIS A 237 -29.91 -28.61 18.64
N LEU A 238 -30.81 -27.69 18.34
CA LEU A 238 -30.53 -26.48 17.57
C LEU A 238 -30.94 -25.28 18.40
N ARG A 239 -29.99 -24.36 18.61
CA ARG A 239 -30.28 -23.11 19.31
C ARG A 239 -30.98 -22.15 18.36
N VAL A 240 -32.12 -21.62 18.79
CA VAL A 240 -32.97 -20.68 18.06
C VAL A 240 -33.37 -19.52 18.98
N ARG A 241 -34.02 -18.49 18.44
CA ARG A 241 -34.63 -17.43 19.25
C ARG A 241 -36.14 -17.63 19.23
N ASP A 242 -36.78 -17.50 20.38
CA ASP A 242 -38.23 -17.59 20.46
C ASP A 242 -38.91 -16.32 19.90
N SER A 243 -40.25 -16.30 19.91
CA SER A 243 -41.05 -15.17 19.40
C SER A 243 -40.87 -13.86 20.18
N SER A 244 -40.20 -13.89 21.33
CA SER A 244 -39.80 -12.72 22.14
C SER A 244 -38.33 -12.33 21.97
N GLY A 245 -37.56 -13.05 21.14
CA GLY A 245 -36.15 -12.78 20.89
C GLY A 245 -35.19 -13.42 21.90
N GLU A 246 -35.71 -14.12 22.90
CA GLU A 246 -34.93 -14.82 23.93
C GLU A 246 -34.36 -16.14 23.39
N PRO A 247 -33.13 -16.52 23.78
CA PRO A 247 -32.50 -17.75 23.29
C PRO A 247 -33.24 -18.97 23.84
N SER A 248 -33.72 -19.83 22.93
CA SER A 248 -34.35 -21.12 23.20
C SER A 248 -33.66 -22.24 22.40
N THR A 249 -33.86 -23.48 22.78
CA THR A 249 -33.27 -24.64 22.10
C THR A 249 -34.39 -25.54 21.60
N VAL A 250 -34.37 -25.88 20.31
CA VAL A 250 -35.26 -26.85 19.69
C VAL A 250 -34.54 -28.18 19.60
N CYS A 251 -35.11 -29.21 20.21
CA CYS A 251 -34.63 -30.58 20.17
C CYS A 251 -35.52 -31.39 19.23
N LEU A 252 -34.92 -31.89 18.14
CA LEU A 252 -35.54 -32.88 17.27
C LEU A 252 -35.10 -34.26 17.76
N LEU A 253 -36.05 -35.14 18.07
CA LEU A 253 -35.78 -36.46 18.66
C LEU A 253 -36.47 -37.55 17.83
N VAL A 254 -35.72 -38.62 17.54
CA VAL A 254 -36.22 -39.86 16.94
C VAL A 254 -35.68 -41.05 17.74
N ARG A 255 -36.21 -42.27 17.53
CA ARG A 255 -35.61 -43.45 18.14
C ARG A 255 -34.17 -43.61 17.64
N ALA A 256 -33.28 -44.11 18.49
CA ALA A 256 -31.85 -44.23 18.12
C ALA A 256 -31.62 -45.07 16.85
N GLU A 257 -32.48 -46.05 16.59
CA GLU A 257 -32.49 -46.87 15.38
C GLU A 257 -32.92 -46.10 14.12
N GLU A 258 -33.69 -45.02 14.26
CA GLU A 258 -34.20 -44.16 13.19
C GLU A 258 -33.32 -42.92 12.95
N ARG A 259 -32.13 -42.85 13.57
CA ARG A 259 -31.26 -41.67 13.55
C ARG A 259 -30.88 -41.17 12.14
N ALA A 260 -30.99 -42.01 11.12
CA ALA A 260 -30.82 -41.61 9.72
C ALA A 260 -31.73 -40.45 9.29
N VAL A 261 -32.88 -40.28 9.95
CA VAL A 261 -33.83 -39.19 9.66
C VAL A 261 -33.32 -37.81 10.10
N LEU A 262 -32.48 -37.75 11.13
CA LEU A 262 -31.97 -36.48 11.69
C LEU A 262 -30.45 -36.29 11.49
N GLN A 263 -29.70 -37.35 11.25
CA GLN A 263 -28.26 -37.29 11.08
C GLN A 263 -27.90 -36.66 9.73
N SER A 264 -27.14 -35.56 9.73
CA SER A 264 -26.71 -34.91 8.49
C SER A 264 -25.69 -35.77 7.71
N PRO A 265 -25.79 -35.89 6.38
CA PRO A 265 -24.76 -36.57 5.59
C PRO A 265 -23.44 -35.78 5.67
N THR A 266 -22.34 -36.50 5.84
CA THR A 266 -20.99 -35.91 5.76
C THR A 266 -20.63 -35.63 4.30
N ARG A 267 -20.12 -34.42 4.01
CA ARG A 267 -19.27 -34.20 2.83
C ARG A 267 -17.90 -34.81 3.14
N GLY A 268 -17.76 -36.10 2.83
CA GLY A 268 -16.49 -36.82 2.83
C GLY A 268 -15.95 -36.92 1.42
N SER A 269 -14.69 -36.54 1.23
CA SER A 269 -13.85 -36.77 0.07
C SER A 269 -14.03 -38.17 -0.52
N VAL A 270 -14.35 -38.25 -1.81
CA VAL A 270 -14.27 -39.48 -2.61
C VAL A 270 -12.79 -39.78 -2.90
N PRO A 271 -12.26 -40.98 -2.61
CA PRO A 271 -11.07 -41.48 -3.27
C PRO A 271 -11.45 -42.00 -4.67
N LEU A 272 -10.68 -41.61 -5.69
CA LEU A 272 -10.70 -42.25 -7.02
C LEU A 272 -10.46 -43.76 -6.85
N ASP A 273 -11.43 -44.60 -7.23
CA ASP A 273 -11.28 -45.58 -8.31
C ASP A 273 -12.48 -46.55 -8.45
N THR A 274 -12.60 -47.12 -9.66
CA THR A 274 -13.38 -48.31 -10.10
C THR A 274 -14.88 -48.20 -10.43
N ALA A 275 -15.12 -47.81 -11.69
CA ALA A 275 -15.82 -48.54 -12.77
C ALA A 275 -16.97 -49.56 -12.49
N LEU A 276 -18.05 -49.37 -13.28
CA LEU A 276 -19.06 -50.33 -13.79
C LEU A 276 -20.28 -50.72 -12.92
N SER A 277 -21.42 -50.08 -13.15
CA SER A 277 -22.55 -50.66 -13.91
C SER A 277 -23.86 -49.88 -13.71
N GLN A 278 -24.57 -49.71 -14.81
CA GLN A 278 -25.89 -49.10 -14.96
C GLN A 278 -26.99 -49.81 -14.16
N ARG A 279 -27.91 -49.01 -13.59
CA ARG A 279 -29.37 -49.18 -13.38
C ARG A 279 -29.76 -48.30 -12.19
N ASP A 280 -30.84 -47.54 -12.15
CA ASP A 280 -31.88 -47.13 -13.10
C ASP A 280 -32.51 -45.85 -12.48
N LYS A 281 -33.23 -45.08 -13.28
CA LYS A 281 -33.70 -43.72 -12.97
C LYS A 281 -34.74 -43.66 -11.84
N SER A 282 -34.45 -42.86 -10.81
CA SER A 282 -35.43 -41.92 -10.25
C SER A 282 -34.69 -40.67 -9.78
N SER A 283 -34.44 -39.75 -10.71
CA SER A 283 -33.87 -38.43 -10.43
C SER A 283 -34.80 -37.70 -9.47
N ASP A 284 -34.33 -37.46 -8.26
CA ASP A 284 -35.05 -36.67 -7.27
C ASP A 284 -35.12 -35.23 -7.78
N ALA A 285 -36.33 -34.74 -8.06
CA ALA A 285 -36.60 -33.46 -8.70
C ALA A 285 -36.13 -32.23 -7.88
N PHE A 286 -35.52 -32.46 -6.71
CA PHE A 286 -35.02 -31.43 -5.80
C PHE A 286 -33.50 -31.19 -5.81
N GLU A 287 -32.67 -32.10 -6.36
CA GLU A 287 -31.24 -31.83 -6.59
C GLU A 287 -31.01 -30.89 -7.79
N VAL A 288 -31.98 -30.81 -8.71
CA VAL A 288 -31.89 -30.00 -9.93
C VAL A 288 -31.90 -28.50 -9.62
N PHE A 289 -32.43 -28.05 -8.47
CA PHE A 289 -32.55 -26.62 -8.16
C PHE A 289 -31.26 -25.95 -7.66
N ILE A 290 -30.26 -26.72 -7.19
CA ILE A 290 -28.98 -26.19 -6.69
C ILE A 290 -27.83 -27.12 -7.10
N GLY A 291 -27.49 -27.17 -8.40
CA GLY A 291 -26.38 -28.01 -8.86
C GLY A 291 -25.12 -27.84 -7.99
N SER A 292 -24.45 -28.94 -7.64
CA SER A 292 -23.12 -28.90 -6.98
C SER A 292 -22.01 -28.57 -8.00
N PRO A 293 -20.91 -27.88 -7.61
CA PRO A 293 -20.76 -26.66 -6.82
C PRO A 293 -20.60 -25.39 -7.70
N ALA A 294 -20.52 -24.24 -7.01
CA ALA A 294 -20.33 -22.82 -7.37
C ALA A 294 -20.06 -22.39 -8.82
N PRO A 295 -20.69 -21.31 -9.32
CA PRO A 295 -19.92 -20.38 -10.14
C PRO A 295 -19.00 -19.58 -9.20
N ASP A 296 -17.77 -19.31 -9.60
CA ASP A 296 -16.88 -18.40 -8.89
C ASP A 296 -17.32 -16.91 -8.97
N ASP A 297 -18.54 -16.63 -9.47
CA ASP A 297 -19.03 -15.29 -9.78
C ASP A 297 -20.54 -15.15 -9.48
N LEU A 298 -20.90 -14.07 -8.79
CA LEU A 298 -22.26 -13.69 -8.41
C LEU A 298 -23.19 -13.65 -9.63
N ASP A 299 -22.73 -13.08 -10.75
CA ASP A 299 -23.55 -12.91 -11.95
C ASP A 299 -23.99 -14.25 -12.54
N GLY A 300 -23.10 -15.26 -12.51
CA GLY A 300 -23.43 -16.62 -12.94
C GLY A 300 -24.47 -17.29 -12.06
N LEU A 301 -24.47 -17.02 -10.75
CA LEU A 301 -25.48 -17.52 -9.81
C LEU A 301 -26.83 -16.86 -10.08
N LEU A 302 -26.84 -15.54 -10.24
CA LEU A 302 -28.05 -14.75 -10.47
C LEU A 302 -28.72 -15.13 -11.80
N GLN A 303 -27.94 -15.29 -12.87
CA GLN A 303 -28.47 -15.65 -14.18
C GLN A 303 -29.16 -17.03 -14.17
N ARG A 304 -28.52 -18.04 -13.58
CA ARG A 304 -29.12 -19.39 -13.46
C ARG A 304 -30.36 -19.41 -12.56
N THR A 305 -30.34 -18.59 -11.52
CA THR A 305 -31.48 -18.43 -10.62
C THR A 305 -32.70 -17.93 -11.37
N VAL A 306 -32.53 -16.91 -12.21
CA VAL A 306 -33.59 -16.32 -13.01
C VAL A 306 -34.09 -17.28 -14.09
N GLU A 307 -33.20 -18.01 -14.77
CA GLU A 307 -33.57 -19.06 -15.73
C GLU A 307 -34.42 -20.16 -15.09
N ARG A 308 -33.99 -20.66 -13.92
CA ARG A 308 -34.73 -21.69 -13.18
C ARG A 308 -36.06 -21.19 -12.64
N ALA A 309 -36.14 -19.94 -12.19
CA ALA A 309 -37.40 -19.36 -11.73
C ALA A 309 -38.42 -19.25 -12.87
N ARG A 310 -37.97 -18.84 -14.07
CA ARG A 310 -38.80 -18.86 -15.28
C ARG A 310 -39.31 -20.26 -15.58
N ASP A 311 -38.42 -21.24 -15.64
CA ASP A 311 -38.76 -22.61 -16.04
C ASP A 311 -39.64 -23.31 -14.98
N MET A 312 -39.43 -23.03 -13.69
CA MET A 312 -40.22 -23.59 -12.58
C MET A 312 -41.70 -23.19 -12.63
N LEU A 313 -41.99 -21.97 -13.09
CA LEU A 313 -43.36 -21.44 -13.19
C LEU A 313 -43.88 -21.41 -14.63
N ASP A 314 -43.12 -21.95 -15.59
CA ASP A 314 -43.45 -21.94 -17.02
C ASP A 314 -43.81 -20.52 -17.49
N GLY A 315 -42.94 -19.55 -17.13
CA GLY A 315 -43.09 -18.13 -17.48
C GLY A 315 -42.39 -17.76 -18.78
N ASP A 316 -42.78 -16.64 -19.37
CA ASP A 316 -42.17 -16.12 -20.60
C ASP A 316 -40.91 -15.28 -20.30
N ALA A 317 -40.86 -14.67 -19.12
CA ALA A 317 -39.71 -13.89 -18.64
C ALA A 317 -39.52 -13.99 -17.13
N ALA A 318 -38.29 -13.76 -16.67
CA ALA A 318 -37.99 -13.62 -15.24
C ALA A 318 -36.88 -12.58 -15.01
N TYR A 319 -36.82 -12.04 -13.79
CA TYR A 319 -35.84 -11.04 -13.39
C TYR A 319 -35.51 -11.16 -11.90
N LEU A 320 -34.31 -10.70 -11.53
CA LEU A 320 -33.85 -10.59 -10.15
C LEU A 320 -33.25 -9.21 -9.90
N LEU A 321 -33.69 -8.61 -8.81
CA LEU A 321 -33.31 -7.29 -8.33
C LEU A 321 -32.57 -7.43 -7.00
N LEU A 322 -31.45 -6.71 -6.80
CA LEU A 322 -30.76 -6.64 -5.50
C LEU A 322 -30.97 -5.28 -4.84
N ALA A 323 -31.13 -5.27 -3.52
CA ALA A 323 -31.33 -4.04 -2.75
C ALA A 323 -30.03 -3.26 -2.57
N THR A 324 -30.11 -1.93 -2.61
CA THR A 324 -29.04 -1.04 -2.13
C THR A 324 -28.82 -1.21 -0.63
N ASP A 325 -27.67 -0.78 -0.11
CA ASP A 325 -27.30 -1.01 1.29
C ASP A 325 -28.28 -0.36 2.29
N ASP A 326 -28.92 0.74 1.89
CA ASP A 326 -29.93 1.49 2.64
C ASP A 326 -31.38 0.97 2.45
N GLU A 327 -31.58 -0.09 1.64
CA GLU A 327 -32.88 -0.70 1.34
C GLU A 327 -33.92 0.26 0.74
N THR A 328 -33.48 1.33 0.10
CA THR A 328 -34.38 2.32 -0.51
C THR A 328 -34.66 2.01 -1.98
N GLU A 329 -33.70 1.39 -2.67
CA GLU A 329 -33.75 1.10 -4.10
C GLU A 329 -33.37 -0.35 -4.42
N LEU A 330 -33.84 -0.83 -5.58
CA LEU A 330 -33.61 -2.16 -6.13
C LEU A 330 -32.99 -2.04 -7.52
N GLU A 331 -31.86 -2.70 -7.75
CA GLU A 331 -31.13 -2.69 -9.01
C GLU A 331 -31.30 -4.02 -9.75
N VAL A 332 -31.59 -3.97 -11.05
CA VAL A 332 -31.69 -5.16 -11.91
C VAL A 332 -30.31 -5.77 -12.07
N ARG A 333 -30.15 -7.02 -11.60
CA ARG A 333 -28.86 -7.74 -11.68
C ARG A 333 -28.89 -8.94 -12.62
N ALA A 334 -30.05 -9.55 -12.85
CA ALA A 334 -30.19 -10.60 -13.84
C ALA A 334 -31.60 -10.61 -14.45
N SER A 335 -31.70 -11.01 -15.72
CA SER A 335 -32.97 -11.14 -16.43
C SER A 335 -32.90 -12.18 -17.54
N THR A 336 -34.04 -12.79 -17.87
CA THR A 336 -34.20 -13.68 -19.02
C THR A 336 -35.56 -13.45 -19.67
N GLY A 337 -35.66 -13.55 -20.99
CA GLY A 337 -36.92 -13.29 -21.73
C GLY A 337 -37.31 -11.80 -21.84
N LEU A 338 -36.44 -10.86 -21.43
CA LEU A 338 -36.66 -9.41 -21.55
C LEU A 338 -35.74 -8.77 -22.62
N PRO A 339 -36.19 -7.75 -23.38
CA PRO A 339 -35.36 -7.08 -24.39
C PRO A 339 -34.11 -6.38 -23.82
N SER A 340 -32.95 -6.57 -24.46
CA SER A 340 -31.62 -6.09 -24.01
C SER A 340 -31.52 -4.58 -23.75
N ALA A 341 -32.33 -3.76 -24.44
CA ALA A 341 -32.38 -2.31 -24.26
C ALA A 341 -32.81 -1.87 -22.84
N ARG A 342 -33.36 -2.78 -22.02
CA ARG A 342 -33.82 -2.52 -20.65
C ARG A 342 -32.91 -3.05 -19.55
N GLN A 343 -31.84 -3.78 -19.89
CA GLN A 343 -30.74 -4.03 -18.95
C GLN A 343 -30.06 -2.72 -18.49
N ARG A 344 -30.24 -1.64 -19.27
CA ARG A 344 -29.66 -0.30 -19.07
C ARG A 344 -30.52 0.67 -18.25
N PHE A 345 -31.60 0.22 -17.61
CA PHE A 345 -32.46 1.07 -16.81
C PHE A 345 -32.83 0.49 -15.44
N ALA A 346 -32.98 1.43 -14.50
CA ALA A 346 -33.92 1.42 -13.39
C ALA A 346 -33.44 0.78 -12.08
N ARG A 347 -32.78 1.61 -11.27
CA ARG A 347 -33.05 1.57 -9.83
C ARG A 347 -34.55 1.76 -9.63
N VAL A 348 -35.20 0.81 -8.98
CA VAL A 348 -36.64 0.83 -8.68
C VAL A 348 -36.78 1.11 -7.18
N PRO A 349 -37.61 2.07 -6.76
CA PRO A 349 -37.84 2.31 -5.34
C PRO A 349 -38.47 1.08 -4.68
N VAL A 350 -38.02 0.71 -3.49
CA VAL A 350 -38.57 -0.41 -2.70
C VAL A 350 -40.03 -0.16 -2.31
N GLU A 351 -40.42 1.11 -2.20
CA GLU A 351 -41.79 1.56 -1.97
C GLU A 351 -42.31 2.40 -3.14
N ALA A 352 -43.08 1.80 -4.03
CA ALA A 352 -43.70 2.48 -5.15
C ALA A 352 -45.21 2.71 -4.90
N GLY A 353 -45.54 3.75 -4.12
CA GLY A 353 -46.90 4.30 -4.05
C GLY A 353 -47.79 3.93 -2.84
N THR A 354 -48.96 4.59 -2.76
CA THR A 354 -49.87 4.70 -1.59
C THR A 354 -50.79 3.49 -1.34
N GLY A 355 -50.29 2.25 -1.51
CA GLY A 355 -51.11 1.04 -1.36
C GLY A 355 -50.38 -0.16 -0.74
N ARG A 356 -51.15 -1.03 -0.03
CA ARG A 356 -50.67 -2.26 0.65
C ARG A 356 -50.00 -3.31 -0.27
N TYR A 357 -50.12 -3.16 -1.59
CA TYR A 357 -49.69 -4.13 -2.60
C TYR A 357 -48.50 -3.67 -3.47
N GLY A 358 -47.86 -2.54 -3.13
CA GLY A 358 -46.72 -1.96 -3.87
C GLY A 358 -45.36 -2.04 -3.17
N SER A 359 -45.26 -2.82 -2.09
CA SER A 359 -44.00 -2.99 -1.35
C SER A 359 -43.24 -4.20 -1.87
N ALA A 360 -41.98 -4.00 -2.27
CA ALA A 360 -41.09 -5.11 -2.63
C ALA A 360 -40.76 -6.05 -1.45
N ARG A 361 -41.21 -5.73 -0.23
CA ARG A 361 -41.04 -6.54 0.98
C ARG A 361 -42.07 -7.67 1.13
N MET A 362 -43.09 -7.74 0.27
CA MET A 362 -44.16 -8.74 0.35
C MET A 362 -44.35 -9.46 -1.00
N PRO A 363 -44.74 -10.74 -1.01
CA PRO A 363 -45.18 -11.41 -2.23
C PRO A 363 -46.33 -10.64 -2.88
N ALA A 364 -46.24 -10.42 -4.18
CA ALA A 364 -47.25 -9.76 -4.99
C ALA A 364 -47.58 -10.59 -6.22
N VAL A 365 -48.88 -10.73 -6.49
CA VAL A 365 -49.41 -11.40 -7.68
C VAL A 365 -50.28 -10.41 -8.43
N HIS A 366 -49.96 -10.18 -9.69
CA HIS A 366 -50.77 -9.40 -10.60
C HIS A 366 -51.28 -10.32 -11.71
N GLU A 367 -52.57 -10.63 -11.65
CA GLU A 367 -53.25 -11.45 -12.65
C GLU A 367 -53.38 -10.72 -14.00
N ASP A 368 -53.54 -9.40 -14.00
CA ASP A 368 -53.48 -8.59 -15.22
C ASP A 368 -52.81 -7.22 -14.95
N LEU A 369 -51.65 -6.99 -15.54
CA LEU A 369 -50.87 -5.75 -15.45
C LEU A 369 -51.56 -4.57 -16.16
N THR A 370 -52.52 -4.83 -17.05
CA THR A 370 -53.33 -3.76 -17.66
C THR A 370 -54.35 -3.18 -16.68
N ALA A 371 -54.76 -3.94 -15.66
CA ALA A 371 -55.67 -3.48 -14.62
C ALA A 371 -55.00 -2.51 -13.64
N VAL A 372 -53.68 -2.60 -13.47
CA VAL A 372 -52.87 -1.71 -12.63
C VAL A 372 -51.59 -1.30 -13.37
N PRO A 373 -51.69 -0.37 -14.35
CA PRO A 373 -50.54 0.09 -15.12
C PRO A 373 -49.46 0.70 -14.22
N GLY A 374 -48.21 0.28 -14.39
CA GLY A 374 -47.08 0.78 -13.61
C GLY A 374 -46.83 0.06 -12.28
N ALA A 375 -47.59 -1.00 -11.96
CA ALA A 375 -47.34 -1.83 -10.76
C ALA A 375 -45.92 -2.43 -10.75
N VAL A 376 -45.39 -2.80 -11.92
CA VAL A 376 -44.00 -3.23 -12.10
C VAL A 376 -43.38 -2.40 -13.23
N PRO A 377 -42.67 -1.30 -12.91
CA PRO A 377 -42.12 -0.37 -13.89
C PRO A 377 -41.27 -1.06 -14.97
N LEU A 378 -40.47 -2.06 -14.56
CA LEU A 378 -39.59 -2.84 -15.43
C LEU A 378 -40.32 -3.50 -16.62
N LEU A 379 -41.57 -3.95 -16.41
CA LEU A 379 -42.36 -4.68 -17.41
C LEU A 379 -43.21 -3.78 -18.31
N SER A 380 -43.26 -2.47 -18.06
CA SER A 380 -44.14 -1.53 -18.79
C SER A 380 -43.83 -1.49 -20.29
N GLY A 381 -44.72 -1.97 -21.16
CA GLY A 381 -44.46 -1.99 -22.61
C GLY A 381 -43.58 -3.15 -23.11
N THR A 382 -43.43 -4.21 -22.31
CA THR A 382 -42.76 -5.46 -22.73
C THR A 382 -43.72 -6.47 -23.37
N GLY A 383 -45.04 -6.27 -23.26
CA GLY A 383 -46.06 -7.23 -23.69
C GLY A 383 -46.53 -8.20 -22.59
N MET A 384 -45.84 -8.24 -21.45
CA MET A 384 -46.22 -9.07 -20.31
C MET A 384 -47.55 -8.62 -19.70
N ARG A 385 -48.42 -9.59 -19.42
CA ARG A 385 -49.77 -9.36 -18.89
C ARG A 385 -49.97 -9.86 -17.47
N SER A 386 -49.22 -10.84 -16.98
CA SER A 386 -49.29 -11.25 -15.57
C SER A 386 -47.89 -11.41 -14.97
N VAL A 387 -47.77 -11.22 -13.66
CA VAL A 387 -46.48 -11.35 -12.96
C VAL A 387 -46.69 -11.78 -11.51
N VAL A 388 -45.76 -12.59 -11.01
CA VAL A 388 -45.59 -12.87 -9.60
C VAL A 388 -44.21 -12.40 -9.17
N THR A 389 -44.14 -11.66 -8.06
CA THR A 389 -42.87 -11.16 -7.48
C THR A 389 -42.82 -11.54 -6.01
N VAL A 390 -41.66 -12.00 -5.54
CA VAL A 390 -41.43 -12.34 -4.14
C VAL A 390 -40.14 -11.72 -3.61
N PRO A 391 -40.09 -11.33 -2.34
CA PRO A 391 -38.87 -10.80 -1.71
C PRO A 391 -37.83 -11.90 -1.44
N LEU A 392 -36.56 -11.53 -1.57
CA LEU A 392 -35.42 -12.25 -1.01
C LEU A 392 -35.11 -11.64 0.37
N LYS A 393 -35.16 -12.46 1.43
CA LYS A 393 -34.91 -12.01 2.80
C LYS A 393 -33.89 -12.89 3.50
N VAL A 394 -33.00 -12.27 4.24
CA VAL A 394 -32.04 -12.94 5.14
C VAL A 394 -32.16 -12.28 6.50
N GLU A 395 -32.45 -13.08 7.54
CA GLU A 395 -32.64 -12.59 8.93
C GLU A 395 -33.65 -11.42 9.08
N GLY A 396 -34.64 -11.36 8.19
CA GLY A 396 -35.67 -10.30 8.18
C GLY A 396 -35.30 -9.04 7.37
N ARG A 397 -34.06 -8.94 6.89
CA ARG A 397 -33.56 -7.89 6.00
C ARG A 397 -33.97 -8.15 4.54
N LEU A 398 -34.36 -7.12 3.77
CA LEU A 398 -34.63 -7.26 2.34
C LEU A 398 -33.32 -7.21 1.56
N THR A 399 -32.90 -8.34 0.97
CA THR A 399 -31.66 -8.41 0.18
C THR A 399 -31.93 -8.24 -1.32
N GLY A 400 -33.16 -8.48 -1.77
CA GLY A 400 -33.56 -8.33 -3.16
C GLY A 400 -35.00 -8.77 -3.44
N SER A 401 -35.35 -8.92 -4.70
CA SER A 401 -36.62 -9.52 -5.13
C SER A 401 -36.45 -10.31 -6.43
N ILE A 402 -37.29 -11.33 -6.61
CA ILE A 402 -37.32 -12.16 -7.81
C ILE A 402 -38.73 -12.19 -8.37
N GLY A 403 -38.85 -12.03 -9.69
CA GLY A 403 -40.14 -12.00 -10.37
C GLY A 403 -40.16 -12.86 -11.63
N VAL A 404 -41.33 -13.43 -11.91
CA VAL A 404 -41.61 -14.22 -13.10
C VAL A 404 -42.88 -13.68 -13.77
N ALA A 405 -42.80 -13.42 -15.06
CA ALA A 405 -43.83 -12.77 -15.85
C ALA A 405 -44.27 -13.63 -17.03
N ALA A 406 -45.50 -13.41 -17.50
CA ALA A 406 -46.05 -14.09 -18.66
C ALA A 406 -46.87 -13.13 -19.55
N GLU A 407 -46.93 -13.42 -20.84
CA GLU A 407 -47.72 -12.69 -21.85
C GLU A 407 -49.23 -12.98 -21.71
N ALA A 408 -49.60 -14.07 -21.04
CA ALA A 408 -50.99 -14.42 -20.75
C ALA A 408 -51.48 -13.78 -19.43
N PRO A 409 -52.73 -13.26 -19.36
CA PRO A 409 -53.34 -12.84 -18.11
C PRO A 409 -53.79 -14.06 -17.27
N GLY A 410 -53.94 -13.87 -15.96
CA GLY A 410 -54.48 -14.86 -15.02
C GLY A 410 -53.61 -16.10 -14.81
N ARG A 411 -52.33 -16.07 -15.19
CA ARG A 411 -51.44 -17.24 -15.14
C ARG A 411 -50.92 -17.57 -13.75
N TYR A 412 -50.76 -16.56 -12.90
CA TYR A 412 -50.19 -16.71 -11.57
C TYR A 412 -51.25 -16.45 -10.50
N SER A 413 -51.23 -17.27 -9.46
CA SER A 413 -52.04 -17.16 -8.26
C SER A 413 -51.16 -17.13 -7.01
N ASN A 414 -51.79 -17.09 -5.83
CA ASN A 414 -51.08 -17.22 -4.55
C ASN A 414 -50.32 -18.55 -4.42
N GLN A 415 -50.73 -19.61 -5.13
CA GLN A 415 -50.02 -20.89 -5.11
C GLN A 415 -48.66 -20.80 -5.81
N GLU A 416 -48.58 -20.10 -6.94
CA GLU A 416 -47.32 -19.83 -7.64
C GLU A 416 -46.43 -18.88 -6.83
N ALA A 417 -47.01 -17.89 -6.15
CA ALA A 417 -46.28 -17.02 -5.23
C ALA A 417 -45.64 -17.79 -4.07
N LEU A 418 -46.36 -18.76 -3.48
CA LEU A 418 -45.80 -19.61 -2.43
C LEU A 418 -44.65 -20.47 -2.96
N ARG A 419 -44.79 -21.08 -4.16
CA ARG A 419 -43.72 -21.86 -4.78
C ARG A 419 -42.49 -21.00 -5.07
N LEU A 420 -42.68 -19.80 -5.60
CA LEU A 420 -41.59 -18.86 -5.85
C LEU A 420 -40.95 -18.37 -4.55
N GLN A 421 -41.73 -18.11 -3.50
CA GLN A 421 -41.21 -17.70 -2.19
C GLN A 421 -40.37 -18.81 -1.55
N PHE A 422 -40.81 -20.08 -1.62
CA PHE A 422 -40.00 -21.20 -1.13
C PHE A 422 -38.68 -21.35 -1.88
N ALA A 423 -38.68 -21.11 -3.19
CA ALA A 423 -37.45 -21.06 -3.97
C ALA A 423 -36.57 -19.87 -3.53
N ALA A 424 -37.17 -18.69 -3.39
CA ALA A 424 -36.53 -17.44 -2.97
C ALA A 424 -35.86 -17.57 -1.59
N ASP A 425 -36.53 -18.15 -0.60
CA ASP A 425 -36.01 -18.34 0.76
C ASP A 425 -34.78 -19.27 0.77
N ARG A 426 -34.76 -20.29 -0.09
CA ARG A 426 -33.62 -21.22 -0.21
C ARG A 426 -32.40 -20.61 -0.89
N ILE A 427 -32.61 -19.69 -1.82
CA ILE A 427 -31.51 -19.02 -2.56
C ILE A 427 -31.06 -17.73 -1.88
N ALA A 428 -31.90 -17.09 -1.04
CA ALA A 428 -31.62 -15.77 -0.46
C ALA A 428 -30.30 -15.75 0.31
N LEU A 429 -30.03 -16.78 1.12
CA LEU A 429 -28.77 -16.91 1.85
C LEU A 429 -27.57 -17.12 0.91
N ALA A 430 -27.75 -17.89 -0.18
CA ALA A 430 -26.67 -18.15 -1.14
C ALA A 430 -26.35 -16.89 -1.96
N VAL A 431 -27.36 -16.12 -2.37
CA VAL A 431 -27.22 -14.84 -3.07
C VAL A 431 -26.54 -13.81 -2.16
N GLU A 432 -26.96 -13.72 -0.89
CA GLU A 432 -26.36 -12.81 0.09
C GLU A 432 -24.91 -13.19 0.40
N SER A 433 -24.64 -14.49 0.62
CA SER A 433 -23.28 -14.98 0.85
C SER A 433 -22.38 -14.72 -0.37
N ALA A 434 -22.88 -14.91 -1.59
CA ALA A 434 -22.12 -14.63 -2.81
C ALA A 434 -21.85 -13.12 -2.97
N ARG A 435 -22.85 -12.26 -2.68
CA ARG A 435 -22.68 -10.80 -2.67
C ARG A 435 -21.64 -10.35 -1.65
N LEU A 436 -21.73 -10.84 -0.40
CA LEU A 436 -20.76 -10.51 0.65
C LEU A 436 -19.36 -11.00 0.29
N THR A 437 -19.25 -12.19 -0.32
CA THR A 437 -17.95 -12.73 -0.79
C THR A 437 -17.37 -11.86 -1.89
N GLU A 438 -18.18 -11.38 -2.83
CA GLU A 438 -17.74 -10.50 -3.90
C GLU A 438 -17.33 -9.12 -3.37
N LEU A 439 -18.10 -8.54 -2.44
CA LEU A 439 -17.74 -7.31 -1.73
C LEU A 439 -16.41 -7.44 -0.98
N GLU A 440 -16.23 -8.54 -0.24
CA GLU A 440 -15.00 -8.85 0.47
C GLU A 440 -13.81 -9.04 -0.49
N ARG A 441 -14.02 -9.73 -1.62
CA ARG A 441 -13.01 -9.91 -2.67
C ARG A 441 -12.61 -8.58 -3.30
N LEU A 442 -13.57 -7.72 -3.62
CA LEU A 442 -13.32 -6.37 -4.14
C LEU A 442 -12.56 -5.52 -3.12
N ARG A 443 -12.96 -5.56 -1.84
CA ARG A 443 -12.28 -4.85 -0.75
C ARG A 443 -10.83 -5.31 -0.58
N ARG A 444 -10.60 -6.63 -0.56
CA ARG A 444 -9.24 -7.20 -0.54
C ARG A 444 -8.42 -6.81 -1.76
N GLY A 445 -9.04 -6.81 -2.95
CA GLY A 445 -8.41 -6.34 -4.19
C GLY A 445 -7.94 -4.89 -4.09
N SER A 446 -8.81 -3.98 -3.63
CA SER A 446 -8.49 -2.57 -3.42
C SER A 446 -7.36 -2.38 -2.40
N LEU A 447 -7.39 -3.12 -1.28
CA LEU A 447 -6.34 -3.05 -0.27
C LEU A 447 -5.00 -3.58 -0.79
N SER A 448 -5.00 -4.72 -1.49
CA SER A 448 -3.81 -5.29 -2.13
C SER A 448 -3.20 -4.30 -3.12
N PHE A 449 -4.02 -3.69 -3.98
CA PHE A 449 -3.60 -2.67 -4.92
C PHE A 449 -2.94 -1.48 -4.22
N LEU A 450 -3.56 -0.98 -3.16
CA LEU A 450 -3.04 0.14 -2.40
C LEU A 450 -1.70 -0.20 -1.70
N VAL A 451 -1.57 -1.39 -1.12
CA VAL A 451 -0.31 -1.84 -0.51
C VAL A 451 0.81 -1.92 -1.55
N GLU A 452 0.54 -2.57 -2.68
CA GLU A 452 1.50 -2.67 -3.78
C GLU A 452 1.91 -1.28 -4.30
N ALA A 453 0.94 -0.38 -4.44
CA ALA A 453 1.22 1.00 -4.84
C ALA A 453 2.09 1.75 -3.85
N SER A 454 1.84 1.59 -2.55
CA SER A 454 2.70 2.17 -1.50
C SER A 454 4.11 1.56 -1.49
N ASP A 455 4.24 0.26 -1.73
CA ASP A 455 5.54 -0.41 -1.83
C ASP A 455 6.35 0.14 -3.00
N LEU A 456 5.75 0.19 -4.20
CA LEU A 456 6.41 0.65 -5.42
C LEU A 456 6.76 2.14 -5.37
N LEU A 457 5.83 2.99 -4.94
CA LEU A 457 6.04 4.45 -4.91
C LEU A 457 7.03 4.89 -3.82
N ALA A 458 7.09 4.19 -2.69
CA ALA A 458 8.05 4.50 -1.63
C ALA A 458 9.48 4.04 -1.95
N GLY A 459 9.64 3.06 -2.84
CA GLY A 459 10.94 2.48 -3.21
C GLY A 459 11.79 3.34 -4.14
N THR A 460 11.23 4.38 -4.76
CA THR A 460 11.93 5.25 -5.71
C THR A 460 12.01 6.69 -5.22
N LEU A 461 13.16 7.33 -5.44
CA LEU A 461 13.42 8.74 -5.17
C LEU A 461 13.58 9.56 -6.47
N GLU A 462 13.37 8.93 -7.63
CA GLU A 462 13.49 9.58 -8.94
C GLU A 462 12.12 10.00 -9.46
N ARG A 463 11.95 11.29 -9.72
CA ARG A 463 10.68 11.88 -10.15
C ARG A 463 10.08 11.17 -11.38
N ASP A 464 10.88 10.95 -12.42
CA ASP A 464 10.38 10.38 -13.69
C ASP A 464 9.96 8.91 -13.53
N GLN A 465 10.67 8.16 -12.69
CA GLN A 465 10.28 6.79 -12.34
C GLN A 465 8.97 6.77 -11.53
N THR A 466 8.82 7.66 -10.55
CA THR A 466 7.58 7.77 -9.77
C THR A 466 6.38 8.08 -10.65
N LEU A 467 6.54 8.99 -11.63
CA LEU A 467 5.49 9.31 -12.61
C LEU A 467 5.11 8.09 -13.47
N ALA A 468 6.10 7.34 -13.95
CA ALA A 468 5.88 6.15 -14.75
C ALA A 468 5.18 5.04 -13.96
N LEU A 469 5.63 4.76 -12.73
CA LEU A 469 5.01 3.77 -11.84
C LEU A 469 3.56 4.16 -11.51
N MET A 470 3.30 5.42 -11.20
CA MET A 470 1.93 5.91 -10.97
C MET A 470 1.03 5.64 -12.19
N ALA A 471 1.51 5.93 -13.39
CA ALA A 471 0.76 5.70 -14.62
C ALA A 471 0.51 4.20 -14.86
N GLN A 472 1.52 3.34 -14.66
CA GLN A 472 1.43 1.89 -14.83
C GLN A 472 0.49 1.22 -13.83
N MET A 473 0.38 1.73 -12.61
CA MET A 473 -0.60 1.19 -11.65
C MET A 473 -2.02 1.63 -11.98
N THR A 474 -2.15 2.81 -12.58
CA THR A 474 -3.43 3.39 -12.97
C THR A 474 -4.01 2.70 -14.20
N VAL A 475 -3.18 2.36 -15.19
CA VAL A 475 -3.59 1.78 -16.47
C VAL A 475 -3.04 0.35 -16.57
N PRO A 476 -3.87 -0.69 -16.74
CA PRO A 476 -5.31 -0.66 -17.09
C PRO A 476 -6.28 -0.65 -15.88
N THR A 477 -5.78 -0.74 -14.65
CA THR A 477 -6.58 -1.12 -13.48
C THR A 477 -7.73 -0.15 -13.17
N LEU A 478 -7.47 1.16 -13.24
CA LEU A 478 -8.43 2.21 -12.89
C LEU A 478 -9.00 2.89 -14.14
N ALA A 479 -8.20 3.01 -15.19
CA ALA A 479 -8.54 3.77 -16.39
C ALA A 479 -7.87 3.19 -17.64
N SER A 480 -8.43 3.49 -18.82
CA SER A 480 -7.85 3.05 -20.10
C SER A 480 -6.74 3.97 -20.59
N TRP A 481 -6.70 5.19 -20.05
CA TRP A 481 -5.56 6.08 -20.16
C TRP A 481 -5.45 6.99 -18.96
N CYS A 482 -4.24 7.49 -18.73
CA CYS A 482 -3.98 8.51 -17.74
C CYS A 482 -3.01 9.56 -18.28
N ALA A 483 -3.09 10.75 -17.70
CA ALA A 483 -2.14 11.82 -17.93
C ALA A 483 -1.78 12.47 -16.60
N VAL A 484 -0.50 12.83 -16.45
CA VAL A 484 0.02 13.46 -15.24
C VAL A 484 0.49 14.85 -15.56
N TYR A 485 -0.07 15.83 -14.85
CA TYR A 485 0.37 17.21 -14.89
C TYR A 485 1.20 17.49 -13.65
N THR A 486 2.33 18.17 -13.83
CA THR A 486 3.17 18.63 -12.73
C THR A 486 3.15 20.13 -12.64
N ILE A 487 3.18 20.66 -11.42
CA ILE A 487 3.11 22.10 -11.14
C ILE A 487 4.38 22.51 -10.40
N ALA A 488 5.24 23.27 -11.08
CA ALA A 488 6.36 23.95 -10.43
C ALA A 488 5.86 25.16 -9.59
N ASP A 489 6.69 25.69 -8.69
CA ASP A 489 6.35 26.82 -7.81
C ASP A 489 5.73 28.00 -8.57
N GLN A 490 4.41 28.17 -8.41
CA GLN A 490 3.57 29.22 -9.04
C GLN A 490 3.52 29.19 -10.58
N ALA A 491 3.82 28.04 -11.21
CA ALA A 491 3.75 27.85 -12.65
C ALA A 491 2.40 27.27 -13.10
N GLU A 492 2.09 27.39 -14.40
CA GLU A 492 0.97 26.68 -15.01
C GLU A 492 1.22 25.15 -15.01
N PRO A 493 0.16 24.31 -14.94
CA PRO A 493 0.33 22.87 -15.00
C PRO A 493 0.93 22.41 -16.33
N GLU A 494 2.05 21.68 -16.26
CA GLU A 494 2.73 21.13 -17.44
C GLU A 494 2.45 19.63 -17.57
N LEU A 495 2.14 19.17 -18.78
CA LEU A 495 1.92 17.76 -19.08
C LEU A 495 3.25 16.98 -19.03
N ALA A 496 3.46 16.23 -17.95
CA ALA A 496 4.70 15.50 -17.72
C ALA A 496 4.66 14.08 -18.31
N PHE A 497 3.52 13.39 -18.21
CA PHE A 497 3.41 11.99 -18.58
C PHE A 497 2.04 11.64 -19.15
N VAL A 498 1.98 10.70 -20.10
CA VAL A 498 0.74 10.16 -20.68
C VAL A 498 0.93 8.66 -20.91
N LEU A 499 -0.06 7.86 -20.53
CA LEU A 499 -0.08 6.42 -20.78
C LEU A 499 -1.48 5.99 -21.24
N HIS A 500 -1.54 5.00 -22.11
CA HIS A 500 -2.77 4.36 -22.57
C HIS A 500 -2.51 2.85 -22.66
N GLU A 501 -3.54 2.02 -22.51
CA GLU A 501 -3.44 0.54 -22.60
C GLU A 501 -2.85 0.06 -23.93
N ASP A 502 -3.29 0.69 -25.02
CA ASP A 502 -2.75 0.59 -26.38
C ASP A 502 -1.68 1.68 -26.64
N GLU A 503 -0.42 1.26 -26.86
CA GLU A 503 0.73 2.14 -27.08
C GLU A 503 0.56 3.06 -28.30
N ASP A 504 -0.15 2.58 -29.35
CA ASP A 504 -0.37 3.35 -30.59
C ASP A 504 -1.26 4.60 -30.36
N ARG A 505 -1.94 4.69 -29.21
CA ARG A 505 -2.83 5.81 -28.85
C ARG A 505 -2.12 6.92 -28.09
N ILE A 506 -0.95 6.64 -27.51
CA ILE A 506 -0.26 7.55 -26.59
C ILE A 506 0.06 8.88 -27.28
N ASP A 507 0.66 8.85 -28.47
CA ASP A 507 1.05 10.06 -29.20
C ASP A 507 -0.15 10.94 -29.59
N GLY A 508 -1.27 10.31 -29.99
CA GLY A 508 -2.50 11.02 -30.33
C GLY A 508 -3.12 11.74 -29.14
N ILE A 509 -3.16 11.06 -27.98
CA ILE A 509 -3.67 11.64 -26.72
C ILE A 509 -2.75 12.75 -26.23
N LYS A 510 -1.43 12.54 -26.25
CA LYS A 510 -0.44 13.55 -25.86
C LYS A 510 -0.58 14.81 -26.72
N ALA A 511 -0.67 14.66 -28.04
CA ALA A 511 -0.85 15.79 -28.96
C ALA A 511 -2.18 16.54 -28.76
N LEU A 512 -3.25 15.83 -28.39
CA LEU A 512 -4.54 16.42 -28.04
C LEU A 512 -4.43 17.22 -26.73
N LEU A 513 -3.93 16.59 -25.66
CA LEU A 513 -3.85 17.21 -24.33
C LEU A 513 -2.92 18.42 -24.30
N SER A 514 -1.85 18.44 -25.10
CA SER A 514 -1.00 19.64 -25.24
C SER A 514 -1.71 20.85 -25.87
N GLN A 515 -2.89 20.66 -26.49
CA GLN A 515 -3.69 21.74 -27.07
C GLN A 515 -4.90 22.12 -26.18
N VAL A 516 -5.20 21.32 -25.16
CA VAL A 516 -6.31 21.55 -24.24
C VAL A 516 -5.76 22.22 -22.99
N ARG A 517 -6.34 23.36 -22.59
CA ARG A 517 -5.95 24.03 -21.35
C ARG A 517 -6.34 23.14 -20.16
N PRO A 518 -5.39 22.74 -19.29
CA PRO A 518 -5.69 21.96 -18.10
C PRO A 518 -6.57 22.76 -17.13
N PRO A 519 -7.37 22.10 -16.29
CA PRO A 519 -8.19 22.77 -15.29
C PRO A 519 -7.31 23.46 -14.24
N ASP A 520 -7.86 24.49 -13.59
CA ASP A 520 -7.14 25.19 -12.52
C ASP A 520 -6.89 24.25 -11.32
N PRO A 521 -5.70 24.30 -10.73
CA PRO A 521 -5.36 23.46 -9.60
C PRO A 521 -6.20 23.82 -8.39
N ASP A 522 -6.86 22.83 -7.82
CA ASP A 522 -7.74 22.95 -6.67
C ASP A 522 -7.28 21.95 -5.61
N PRO A 523 -7.01 22.39 -4.38
CA PRO A 523 -6.58 21.50 -3.31
C PRO A 523 -7.70 20.60 -2.77
N THR A 524 -8.96 20.84 -3.16
CA THR A 524 -10.11 20.07 -2.71
C THR A 524 -9.95 18.59 -3.08
N PRO A 525 -9.91 17.68 -2.09
CA PRO A 525 -9.85 16.24 -2.35
C PRO A 525 -11.08 15.76 -3.14
N GLY A 526 -10.88 14.72 -3.94
CA GLY A 526 -11.94 14.08 -4.72
C GLY A 526 -11.76 14.22 -6.23
N ALA A 527 -12.35 13.27 -6.97
CA ALA A 527 -12.35 13.25 -8.41
C ALA A 527 -13.33 14.29 -8.99
N ARG A 528 -12.87 15.11 -9.93
CA ARG A 528 -13.70 16.11 -10.63
C ARG A 528 -13.80 15.78 -12.12
N PHE A 529 -15.00 15.82 -12.67
CA PHE A 529 -15.21 15.59 -14.09
C PHE A 529 -14.62 16.72 -14.95
N TRP A 530 -13.97 16.35 -16.04
CA TRP A 530 -13.34 17.27 -16.98
C TRP A 530 -13.73 16.93 -18.43
N THR A 531 -14.63 17.71 -19.03
CA THR A 531 -15.17 17.41 -20.38
C THR A 531 -14.32 17.96 -21.52
N ALA A 532 -13.38 18.87 -21.25
CA ALA A 532 -12.63 19.54 -22.31
C ALA A 532 -11.85 18.58 -23.24
N PRO A 533 -11.23 17.48 -22.75
CA PRO A 533 -10.56 16.52 -23.62
C PRO A 533 -11.52 15.81 -24.58
N SER A 534 -12.70 15.37 -24.10
CA SER A 534 -13.69 14.69 -24.94
C SER A 534 -14.29 15.64 -25.98
N ASP A 535 -14.61 16.88 -25.58
CA ASP A 535 -15.09 17.94 -26.47
C ASP A 535 -14.07 18.28 -27.57
N ALA A 536 -12.78 18.39 -27.20
CA ALA A 536 -11.69 18.66 -28.13
C ALA A 536 -11.45 17.49 -29.10
N ALA A 537 -11.50 16.25 -28.60
CA ALA A 537 -11.34 15.06 -29.42
C ALA A 537 -12.49 14.94 -30.43
N HIS A 538 -13.74 15.15 -29.99
CA HIS A 538 -14.92 15.15 -30.86
C HIS A 538 -14.82 16.23 -31.94
N SER A 539 -14.43 17.45 -31.57
CA SER A 539 -14.23 18.56 -32.50
C SER A 539 -13.10 18.30 -33.51
N SER A 540 -12.05 17.60 -33.11
CA SER A 540 -10.95 17.19 -33.99
C SER A 540 -11.40 16.14 -35.00
N ALA A 541 -12.12 15.11 -34.54
CA ALA A 541 -12.67 14.05 -35.40
C ALA A 541 -13.70 14.58 -36.40
N LEU A 542 -14.58 15.51 -35.99
CA LEU A 542 -15.54 16.16 -36.88
C LEU A 542 -14.82 16.96 -37.98
N ARG A 543 -13.80 17.75 -37.62
CA ARG A 543 -12.98 18.50 -38.60
C ARG A 543 -12.22 17.58 -39.54
N ALA A 544 -11.71 16.45 -39.06
CA ALA A 544 -11.05 15.45 -39.89
C ALA A 544 -12.03 14.82 -40.90
N SER A 545 -13.25 14.47 -40.44
CA SER A 545 -14.30 13.88 -41.27
C SER A 545 -14.86 14.85 -42.32
N LEU A 546 -15.07 16.12 -41.96
CA LEU A 546 -15.51 17.15 -42.92
C LEU A 546 -14.46 17.43 -44.01
N ARG A 547 -13.18 17.33 -43.66
CA ARG A 547 -12.07 17.45 -44.63
C ARG A 547 -11.95 16.23 -45.53
N SER A 548 -12.16 15.01 -45.02
CA SER A 548 -12.15 13.80 -45.86
C SER A 548 -13.32 13.75 -46.85
N LEU A 549 -14.45 14.37 -46.49
CA LEU A 549 -15.62 14.55 -47.36
C LEU A 549 -15.50 15.74 -48.34
N GLY A 550 -14.38 16.49 -48.34
CA GLY A 550 -14.16 17.60 -49.26
C GLY A 550 -15.02 18.85 -48.99
N LEU A 551 -15.64 18.95 -47.81
CA LEU A 551 -16.58 20.02 -47.43
C LEU A 551 -15.93 21.16 -46.63
N GLY A 552 -14.62 21.12 -46.39
CA GLY A 552 -13.89 22.15 -45.65
C GLY A 552 -13.30 23.25 -46.56
N ALA A 553 -13.84 24.45 -46.49
CA ALA A 553 -13.24 25.64 -47.13
C ALA A 553 -12.00 26.09 -46.35
N GLY A 554 -10.82 26.01 -46.97
CA GLY A 554 -9.59 26.60 -46.42
C GLY A 554 -8.31 25.92 -46.92
N SER A 555 -7.52 26.66 -47.70
CA SER A 555 -6.23 26.26 -48.27
C SER A 555 -5.15 25.98 -47.22
N GLY A 556 -4.35 24.93 -47.47
CA GLY A 556 -2.90 24.97 -47.24
C GLY A 556 -2.39 24.88 -45.81
N ALA A 557 -2.64 23.78 -45.11
CA ALA A 557 -1.72 23.25 -44.11
C ALA A 557 -1.91 21.73 -44.01
N ARG A 558 -0.86 20.94 -44.29
CA ARG A 558 -0.83 19.51 -43.93
C ARG A 558 -0.70 19.43 -42.40
N PRO A 559 -1.63 18.84 -41.65
CA PRO A 559 -1.36 18.49 -40.25
C PRO A 559 -0.55 17.19 -40.18
N ALA A 560 0.19 17.02 -39.09
CA ALA A 560 1.05 15.86 -38.81
C ALA A 560 0.30 14.52 -38.60
N SER A 561 -1.04 14.52 -38.64
CA SER A 561 -1.86 13.36 -38.24
C SER A 561 -2.96 13.10 -39.28
N GLY A 562 -2.99 11.88 -39.85
CA GLY A 562 -4.03 11.47 -40.81
C GLY A 562 -5.43 11.38 -40.18
N PRO A 563 -6.51 11.36 -40.99
CA PRO A 563 -7.89 11.29 -40.48
C PRO A 563 -8.16 10.09 -39.55
N GLY A 564 -7.43 8.98 -39.73
CA GLY A 564 -7.51 7.81 -38.85
C GLY A 564 -7.06 8.08 -37.41
N ILE A 565 -6.01 8.89 -37.21
CA ILE A 565 -5.47 9.20 -35.87
C ILE A 565 -6.47 10.05 -35.09
N ALA A 566 -7.09 11.05 -35.73
CA ALA A 566 -8.07 11.91 -35.06
C ALA A 566 -9.34 11.14 -34.61
N LEU A 567 -9.85 10.24 -35.44
CA LEU A 567 -10.95 9.34 -35.04
C LEU A 567 -10.52 8.36 -33.95
N ALA A 568 -9.31 7.80 -34.07
CA ALA A 568 -8.73 6.89 -33.09
C ALA A 568 -8.60 7.53 -31.70
N THR A 569 -8.12 8.76 -31.63
CA THR A 569 -8.03 9.53 -30.37
C THR A 569 -9.42 9.88 -29.83
N ALA A 570 -10.38 10.24 -30.69
CA ALA A 570 -11.76 10.52 -30.26
C ALA A 570 -12.48 9.30 -29.67
N ALA A 571 -12.21 8.10 -30.17
CA ALA A 571 -12.73 6.87 -29.57
C ALA A 571 -12.13 6.60 -28.18
N ALA A 572 -10.82 6.84 -28.01
CA ALA A 572 -10.10 6.60 -26.75
C ALA A 572 -10.43 7.64 -25.65
N VAL A 573 -10.68 8.89 -26.02
CA VAL A 573 -10.91 10.03 -25.10
C VAL A 573 -12.40 10.43 -25.05
N GLY A 574 -13.28 9.70 -25.74
CA GLY A 574 -14.68 10.07 -25.92
C GLY A 574 -15.60 9.80 -24.73
N GLY A 575 -15.13 9.11 -23.68
CA GLY A 575 -15.90 8.78 -22.48
C GLY A 575 -15.72 9.77 -21.34
N GLU A 576 -15.94 9.31 -20.10
CA GLU A 576 -15.71 10.11 -18.91
C GLU A 576 -14.21 10.35 -18.69
N THR A 577 -13.88 11.59 -18.33
CA THR A 577 -12.54 11.98 -17.88
C THR A 577 -12.66 12.64 -16.52
N VAL A 578 -11.84 12.22 -15.57
CA VAL A 578 -11.78 12.75 -14.21
C VAL A 578 -10.38 13.24 -13.88
N VAL A 579 -10.30 14.26 -13.04
CA VAL A 579 -9.06 14.87 -12.58
C VAL A 579 -9.01 14.82 -11.07
N LEU A 580 -7.91 14.30 -10.56
CA LEU A 580 -7.61 14.19 -9.14
C LEU A 580 -6.40 15.07 -8.81
N PRO A 581 -6.47 15.92 -7.77
CA PRO A 581 -5.32 16.72 -7.39
C PRO A 581 -4.25 15.86 -6.71
N LEU A 582 -3.00 16.13 -7.02
CA LEU A 582 -1.84 15.59 -6.30
C LEU A 582 -1.48 16.60 -5.23
N VAL A 583 -1.97 16.37 -4.01
CA VAL A 583 -1.78 17.27 -2.86
C VAL A 583 -0.76 16.67 -1.89
N ALA A 584 0.31 17.41 -1.63
CA ALA A 584 1.30 17.09 -0.61
C ALA A 584 1.52 18.33 0.27
N ARG A 585 1.60 18.13 1.59
CA ARG A 585 1.86 19.21 2.57
C ARG A 585 0.96 20.44 2.38
N ASN A 586 -0.34 20.21 2.19
CA ASN A 586 -1.35 21.23 1.94
C ASN A 586 -1.12 22.10 0.68
N ARG A 587 -0.41 21.55 -0.32
CA ARG A 587 -0.13 22.20 -1.60
C ARG A 587 -0.40 21.26 -2.78
N VAL A 588 -1.02 21.79 -3.84
CA VAL A 588 -1.16 21.06 -5.11
C VAL A 588 0.17 21.09 -5.86
N ILE A 589 0.78 19.92 -6.03
CA ILE A 589 2.04 19.73 -6.77
C ILE A 589 1.81 19.20 -8.20
N GLY A 590 0.60 18.77 -8.51
CA GLY A 590 0.23 18.23 -9.80
C GLY A 590 -1.22 17.76 -9.87
N MET A 591 -1.58 17.13 -10.98
CA MET A 591 -2.89 16.54 -11.20
C MET A 591 -2.76 15.20 -11.93
N LEU A 592 -3.48 14.19 -11.45
CA LEU A 592 -3.66 12.92 -12.13
C LEU A 592 -4.99 12.96 -12.89
N THR A 593 -4.93 12.82 -14.20
CA THR A 593 -6.09 12.74 -15.07
C THR A 593 -6.30 11.31 -15.50
N LEU A 594 -7.52 10.81 -15.37
CA LEU A 594 -7.93 9.47 -15.77
C LEU A 594 -9.03 9.56 -16.82
N GLY A 595 -9.01 8.69 -17.83
CA GLY A 595 -10.10 8.63 -18.79
C GLY A 595 -10.48 7.23 -19.23
N LYS A 596 -11.74 7.13 -19.64
CA LYS A 596 -12.38 5.92 -20.17
C LYS A 596 -12.83 6.15 -21.63
N PRO A 597 -12.90 5.08 -22.45
CA PRO A 597 -13.40 5.17 -23.82
C PRO A 597 -14.89 5.50 -23.85
N ALA A 598 -15.40 5.86 -25.04
CA ALA A 598 -16.82 6.15 -25.22
C ALA A 598 -17.71 4.99 -24.73
N ASP A 599 -18.84 5.32 -24.10
CA ASP A 599 -19.81 4.41 -23.47
C ASP A 599 -19.40 3.77 -22.11
N GLU A 600 -18.19 4.04 -21.60
CA GLU A 600 -17.77 3.63 -20.25
C GLU A 600 -17.81 4.80 -19.24
N ARG A 601 -18.18 4.49 -18.00
CA ARG A 601 -18.25 5.43 -16.87
C ARG A 601 -17.46 4.92 -15.68
N PHE A 602 -16.96 5.83 -14.86
CA PHE A 602 -16.31 5.46 -13.61
C PHE A 602 -17.35 5.03 -12.57
N ARG A 603 -17.07 3.90 -11.90
CA ARG A 603 -17.81 3.51 -10.70
C ARG A 603 -17.25 4.28 -9.50
N GLN A 604 -18.09 4.53 -8.51
CA GLN A 604 -17.73 5.31 -7.32
C GLN A 604 -16.52 4.69 -6.59
N GLU A 605 -16.49 3.37 -6.50
CA GLU A 605 -15.43 2.62 -5.80
C GLU A 605 -14.06 2.79 -6.50
N ILE A 606 -14.05 2.93 -7.83
CA ILE A 606 -12.83 3.18 -8.61
C ILE A 606 -12.33 4.61 -8.40
N LEU A 607 -13.24 5.58 -8.28
CA LEU A 607 -12.89 6.98 -8.00
C LEU A 607 -12.30 7.14 -6.59
N GLU A 608 -12.85 6.44 -5.60
CA GLU A 608 -12.31 6.40 -4.24
C GLU A 608 -10.91 5.78 -4.22
N LEU A 609 -10.72 4.66 -4.92
CA LEU A 609 -9.41 4.02 -5.05
C LEU A 609 -8.37 4.91 -5.76
N ALA A 610 -8.81 5.62 -6.80
CA ALA A 610 -7.98 6.59 -7.51
C ALA A 610 -7.58 7.77 -6.61
N GLU A 611 -8.47 8.24 -5.74
CA GLU A 611 -8.16 9.31 -4.78
C GLU A 611 -7.11 8.86 -3.76
N ASP A 612 -7.21 7.63 -3.24
CA ASP A 612 -6.21 7.10 -2.32
C ASP A 612 -4.86 6.88 -3.00
N LEU A 613 -4.84 6.44 -4.26
CA LEU A 613 -3.63 6.36 -5.08
C LEU A 613 -3.02 7.75 -5.31
N SER A 614 -3.84 8.75 -5.67
CA SER A 614 -3.37 10.10 -5.97
C SER A 614 -2.70 10.75 -4.75
N ARG A 615 -3.24 10.51 -3.55
CA ARG A 615 -2.65 10.94 -2.28
C ARG A 615 -1.26 10.34 -2.05
N ARG A 616 -1.11 9.03 -2.25
CA ARG A 616 0.16 8.31 -2.06
C ARG A 616 1.20 8.74 -3.09
N ALA A 617 0.80 8.87 -4.34
CA ALA A 617 1.67 9.32 -5.41
C ALA A 617 2.09 10.79 -5.22
N ALA A 618 1.21 11.66 -4.71
CA ALA A 618 1.56 13.04 -4.40
C ALA A 618 2.69 13.10 -3.35
N LEU A 619 2.61 12.32 -2.27
CA LEU A 619 3.67 12.25 -1.26
C LEU A 619 4.99 11.71 -1.83
N ALA A 620 4.93 10.67 -2.67
CA ALA A 620 6.13 10.13 -3.32
C ALA A 620 6.79 11.15 -4.27
N LEU A 621 5.99 11.87 -5.07
CA LEU A 621 6.47 12.92 -5.97
C LEU A 621 7.09 14.10 -5.22
N ASP A 622 6.48 14.52 -4.11
CA ASP A 622 7.01 15.58 -3.23
C ASP A 622 8.36 15.16 -2.63
N ASN A 623 8.45 13.94 -2.13
CA ASN A 623 9.70 13.41 -1.58
C ASN A 623 10.81 13.31 -2.63
N ALA A 624 10.51 12.79 -3.82
CA ALA A 624 11.46 12.72 -4.94
C ALA A 624 11.95 14.12 -5.35
N ARG A 625 11.05 15.11 -5.38
CA ARG A 625 11.39 16.51 -5.66
C ARG A 625 12.32 17.08 -4.59
N LEU A 626 11.96 16.96 -3.31
CA LEU A 626 12.77 17.50 -2.20
C LEU A 626 14.14 16.87 -2.12
N TYR A 627 14.23 15.56 -2.37
CA TYR A 627 15.50 14.86 -2.44
C TYR A 627 16.38 15.43 -3.56
N SER A 628 15.81 15.55 -4.78
CA SER A 628 16.48 16.11 -5.96
C SER A 628 16.94 17.56 -5.75
N GLU A 629 16.10 18.42 -5.16
CA GLU A 629 16.45 19.80 -4.83
C GLU A 629 17.61 19.86 -3.83
N ARG A 630 17.56 19.04 -2.78
CA ARG A 630 18.64 18.95 -1.79
C ARG A 630 19.95 18.45 -2.42
N THR A 631 19.88 17.54 -3.40
CA THR A 631 21.06 17.06 -4.13
C THR A 631 21.66 18.14 -5.01
N ALA A 632 20.83 18.85 -5.75
CA ALA A 632 21.28 19.94 -6.60
C ALA A 632 21.96 21.06 -5.79
N ILE A 633 21.39 21.43 -4.63
CA ILE A 633 21.96 22.45 -3.74
C ILE A 633 23.31 22.00 -3.20
N SER A 634 23.42 20.76 -2.70
CA SER A 634 24.68 20.23 -2.15
C SER A 634 25.79 20.20 -3.21
N GLN A 635 25.50 19.68 -4.40
CA GLN A 635 26.45 19.67 -5.51
C GLN A 635 26.85 21.08 -5.98
N ALA A 636 25.91 22.03 -6.02
CA ALA A 636 26.20 23.41 -6.38
C ALA A 636 27.10 24.10 -5.35
N LEU A 637 26.84 23.87 -4.05
CA LEU A 637 27.66 24.38 -2.96
C LEU A 637 29.07 23.79 -3.04
N GLN A 638 29.21 22.47 -3.20
CA GLN A 638 30.51 21.80 -3.33
C GLN A 638 31.31 22.32 -4.53
N ARG A 639 30.70 22.47 -5.72
CA ARG A 639 31.38 23.07 -6.89
C ARG A 639 31.84 24.50 -6.66
N SER A 640 31.15 25.27 -5.82
CA SER A 640 31.57 26.65 -5.50
C SER A 640 32.78 26.72 -4.55
N LEU A 641 32.97 25.68 -3.74
CA LEU A 641 34.05 25.58 -2.73
C LEU A 641 35.37 25.08 -3.31
N LEU A 642 35.34 24.40 -4.47
CA LEU A 642 36.54 23.97 -5.18
C LEU A 642 36.97 25.01 -6.24
N PRO A 643 38.26 25.11 -6.58
CA PRO A 643 38.73 26.00 -7.63
C PRO A 643 38.18 25.56 -8.99
N PRO A 644 37.66 26.47 -9.84
CA PRO A 644 37.10 26.09 -11.13
C PRO A 644 38.16 25.65 -12.15
N GLU A 645 39.38 26.24 -12.08
CA GLU A 645 40.54 25.87 -12.90
C GLU A 645 41.83 26.08 -12.10
N LEU A 646 42.82 25.20 -12.29
CA LEU A 646 44.14 25.34 -11.73
C LEU A 646 45.02 26.28 -12.59
N PRO A 647 45.73 27.25 -12.00
CA PRO A 647 46.66 28.08 -12.75
C PRO A 647 47.88 27.27 -13.21
N ARG A 648 48.43 27.62 -14.38
CA ARG A 648 49.68 27.03 -14.87
C ARG A 648 50.87 27.65 -14.14
N VAL A 649 51.69 26.82 -13.49
CA VAL A 649 52.96 27.23 -12.86
C VAL A 649 54.10 26.99 -13.85
N PRO A 650 54.85 28.03 -14.26
CA PRO A 650 56.02 27.86 -15.12
C PRO A 650 57.05 26.93 -14.49
N GLY A 651 57.49 25.92 -15.24
CA GLY A 651 58.52 24.98 -14.77
C GLY A 651 58.06 23.95 -13.75
N VAL A 652 56.76 23.87 -13.42
CA VAL A 652 56.22 22.86 -12.49
C VAL A 652 54.94 22.27 -13.08
N GLU A 653 54.89 20.94 -13.24
CA GLU A 653 53.69 20.19 -13.57
C GLU A 653 52.84 20.03 -12.31
N VAL A 654 51.57 20.42 -12.34
CA VAL A 654 50.65 20.26 -11.21
C VAL A 654 49.40 19.52 -11.67
N GLU A 655 49.01 18.49 -10.93
CA GLU A 655 47.73 17.78 -11.11
C GLU A 655 46.98 17.70 -9.78
N VAL A 656 45.66 17.85 -9.82
CA VAL A 656 44.79 17.53 -8.68
C VAL A 656 43.72 16.52 -9.08
N VAL A 657 43.53 15.50 -8.25
CA VAL A 657 42.39 14.58 -8.31
C VAL A 657 41.57 14.76 -7.05
N TYR A 658 40.29 15.08 -7.21
CA TYR A 658 39.34 15.16 -6.11
C TYR A 658 38.16 14.23 -6.36
N ARG A 659 37.75 13.49 -5.32
CA ARG A 659 36.58 12.62 -5.34
C ARG A 659 35.84 12.74 -4.02
N ALA A 660 34.55 13.07 -4.11
CA ALA A 660 33.65 13.05 -2.96
C ALA A 660 33.28 11.60 -2.57
N ALA A 661 33.13 11.33 -1.28
CA ALA A 661 32.55 10.09 -0.77
C ALA A 661 31.03 10.08 -0.81
N GLY A 662 30.50 8.89 -1.08
CA GLY A 662 29.07 8.58 -1.00
C GLY A 662 28.22 8.96 -2.22
N GLU A 663 27.09 8.28 -2.34
CA GLU A 663 25.98 8.64 -3.23
C GLU A 663 25.08 9.75 -2.61
N GLY A 664 25.58 10.48 -1.62
CA GLY A 664 24.80 11.27 -0.67
C GLY A 664 24.88 12.79 -0.84
N ASN A 665 23.83 13.47 -0.34
CA ASN A 665 23.63 14.93 -0.35
C ASN A 665 24.54 15.73 0.58
N GLU A 666 25.66 15.19 1.03
CA GLU A 666 26.51 15.84 2.03
C GLU A 666 27.71 16.51 1.36
N VAL A 667 27.98 17.75 1.75
CA VAL A 667 29.19 18.46 1.29
C VAL A 667 30.33 17.99 2.17
N GLY A 668 31.38 17.42 1.58
CA GLY A 668 32.54 16.97 2.34
C GLY A 668 33.45 18.11 2.79
N GLY A 669 34.37 17.78 3.69
CA GLY A 669 35.29 18.71 4.36
C GLY A 669 36.60 18.95 3.59
N ASP A 670 36.94 18.06 2.66
CA ASP A 670 38.18 18.13 1.88
C ASP A 670 38.17 19.27 0.86
N PHE A 671 39.27 20.03 0.81
CA PHE A 671 39.48 21.03 -0.23
C PHE A 671 40.95 21.17 -0.63
N TYR A 672 41.15 21.82 -1.78
CA TYR A 672 42.45 22.22 -2.27
C TYR A 672 42.36 23.60 -2.93
N ASP A 673 43.50 24.31 -3.02
CA ASP A 673 43.62 25.53 -3.81
C ASP A 673 45.05 25.67 -4.36
N LEU A 674 45.17 26.32 -5.51
CA LEU A 674 46.43 26.73 -6.12
C LEU A 674 46.22 28.11 -6.74
N PHE A 675 46.98 29.10 -6.31
CA PHE A 675 46.74 30.48 -6.69
C PHE A 675 48.01 31.33 -6.85
N PRO A 676 48.03 32.30 -7.77
CA PRO A 676 49.13 33.26 -7.84
C PRO A 676 49.06 34.26 -6.66
N ILE A 677 50.17 34.39 -5.94
CA ILE A 677 50.37 35.39 -4.88
C ILE A 677 50.89 36.68 -5.49
N ARG A 678 52.01 36.59 -6.22
CA ARG A 678 52.70 37.66 -6.95
C ARG A 678 53.50 37.06 -8.10
N ASP A 679 54.08 37.89 -8.97
CA ASP A 679 54.90 37.39 -10.08
C ASP A 679 56.02 36.47 -9.58
N GLY A 680 56.05 35.24 -10.09
CA GLY A 680 57.04 34.22 -9.69
C GLY A 680 56.78 33.50 -8.36
N CYS A 681 55.62 33.72 -7.71
CA CYS A 681 55.24 33.06 -6.47
C CYS A 681 53.79 32.55 -6.49
N TRP A 682 53.61 31.27 -6.16
CA TRP A 682 52.29 30.61 -6.12
C TRP A 682 52.03 30.04 -4.73
N GLY A 683 50.83 30.23 -4.20
CA GLY A 683 50.36 29.56 -2.99
C GLY A 683 49.61 28.30 -3.35
N PHE A 684 49.79 27.24 -2.56
CA PHE A 684 48.98 26.02 -2.62
C PHE A 684 48.48 25.67 -1.22
N ALA A 685 47.31 25.03 -1.19
CA ALA A 685 46.69 24.56 0.03
C ALA A 685 45.97 23.24 -0.22
N ILE A 686 46.01 22.35 0.77
CA ILE A 686 45.18 21.14 0.82
C ILE A 686 44.83 20.89 2.28
N GLY A 687 43.56 20.62 2.56
CA GLY A 687 43.08 20.52 3.93
C GLY A 687 41.75 19.81 4.03
N ASP A 688 41.42 19.43 5.25
CA ASP A 688 40.16 18.79 5.62
C ASP A 688 39.55 19.48 6.84
N VAL A 689 38.28 19.86 6.70
CA VAL A 689 37.45 20.39 7.79
C VAL A 689 36.69 19.25 8.45
N CYS A 690 36.88 19.09 9.75
CA CYS A 690 36.17 18.08 10.52
C CYS A 690 34.63 18.25 10.43
N GLY A 691 33.98 17.22 9.88
CA GLY A 691 32.53 17.10 9.74
C GLY A 691 32.02 17.39 8.32
N THR A 692 30.77 17.01 8.04
CA THR A 692 30.13 17.23 6.74
C THR A 692 29.04 18.31 6.81
N GLY A 693 28.65 18.83 5.65
CA GLY A 693 27.46 19.69 5.49
C GLY A 693 27.73 21.20 5.41
N PRO A 694 26.67 22.02 5.47
CA PRO A 694 26.72 23.46 5.17
C PRO A 694 27.68 24.25 6.05
N GLU A 695 27.82 23.87 7.32
CA GLU A 695 28.69 24.62 8.21
C GLU A 695 30.17 24.24 8.00
N ALA A 696 30.49 23.03 7.50
CA ALA A 696 31.87 22.64 7.15
C ALA A 696 32.30 23.32 5.84
N ALA A 697 31.35 23.43 4.91
CA ALA A 697 31.45 24.26 3.72
C ALA A 697 31.74 25.74 4.03
N ALA A 698 31.15 26.31 5.09
CA ALA A 698 31.43 27.69 5.50
C ALA A 698 32.90 27.90 5.90
N VAL A 699 33.44 27.01 6.75
CA VAL A 699 34.86 27.04 7.16
C VAL A 699 35.79 26.85 5.97
N THR A 700 35.45 25.95 5.05
CA THR A 700 36.21 25.73 3.80
C THR A 700 36.25 27.02 2.95
N GLY A 701 35.11 27.67 2.78
CA GLY A 701 35.00 28.94 2.07
C GLY A 701 35.83 30.05 2.73
N LEU A 702 35.72 30.18 4.05
CA LEU A 702 36.50 31.12 4.86
C LEU A 702 38.00 30.86 4.71
N ALA A 703 38.45 29.62 4.89
CA ALA A 703 39.85 29.23 4.80
C ALA A 703 40.45 29.57 3.44
N ARG A 704 39.82 29.12 2.34
CA ARG A 704 40.32 29.37 0.98
C ARG A 704 40.46 30.86 0.68
N HIS A 705 39.44 31.66 1.02
CA HIS A 705 39.47 33.10 0.77
C HIS A 705 40.45 33.84 1.67
N ALA A 706 40.57 33.45 2.94
CA ALA A 706 41.52 34.02 3.89
C ALA A 706 42.97 33.73 3.47
N LEU A 707 43.30 32.48 3.11
CA LEU A 707 44.63 32.10 2.64
C LEU A 707 45.06 32.96 1.45
N ARG A 708 44.19 33.09 0.45
CA ARG A 708 44.47 33.89 -0.75
C ARG A 708 44.65 35.38 -0.44
N LEU A 709 43.84 35.93 0.45
CA LEU A 709 43.93 37.34 0.85
C LEU A 709 45.22 37.61 1.63
N LEU A 710 45.48 36.84 2.69
CA LEU A 710 46.61 37.03 3.59
C LEU A 710 47.95 36.80 2.89
N ALA A 711 48.05 35.78 2.03
CA ALA A 711 49.25 35.54 1.22
C ALA A 711 49.55 36.72 0.29
N ARG A 712 48.52 37.32 -0.32
CA ARG A 712 48.66 38.49 -1.21
C ARG A 712 49.05 39.77 -0.48
N GLU A 713 48.70 39.88 0.79
CA GLU A 713 49.18 40.97 1.67
C GLU A 713 50.66 40.80 2.07
N GLY A 714 51.27 39.65 1.74
CA GLY A 714 52.69 39.39 1.95
C GLY A 714 53.03 38.75 3.30
N PHE A 715 52.02 38.23 4.02
CA PHE A 715 52.26 37.40 5.21
C PHE A 715 52.87 36.05 4.80
N GLY A 716 53.87 35.58 5.55
CA GLY A 716 54.43 34.23 5.36
C GLY A 716 53.57 33.14 6.02
N GLY A 717 53.87 31.88 5.74
CA GLY A 717 53.06 30.71 6.13
C GLY A 717 52.54 30.71 7.58
N PRO A 718 53.40 30.82 8.60
CA PRO A 718 52.96 30.81 10.00
C PRO A 718 51.98 31.95 10.31
N ALA A 719 52.29 33.17 9.86
CA ALA A 719 51.46 34.35 10.09
C ALA A 719 50.10 34.29 9.37
N VAL A 720 50.05 33.62 8.21
CA VAL A 720 48.81 33.33 7.48
C VAL A 720 47.94 32.36 8.29
N LEU A 721 48.53 31.25 8.76
CA LEU A 721 47.80 30.21 9.49
C LEU A 721 47.36 30.64 10.90
N GLU A 722 48.16 31.44 11.61
CA GLU A 722 47.77 32.03 12.90
C GLU A 722 46.52 32.92 12.77
N ARG A 723 46.44 33.74 11.72
CA ARG A 723 45.27 34.59 11.46
C ARG A 723 44.07 33.79 10.99
N LEU A 724 44.29 32.75 10.19
CA LEU A 724 43.23 31.82 9.81
C LEU A 724 42.69 31.10 11.06
N ASN A 725 43.54 30.66 11.97
CA ASN A 725 43.14 30.05 13.24
C ASN A 725 42.26 30.99 14.05
N ALA A 726 42.66 32.25 14.21
CA ALA A 726 41.85 33.25 14.90
C ALA A 726 40.48 33.45 14.23
N ALA A 727 40.44 33.53 12.89
CA ALA A 727 39.18 33.66 12.16
C ALA A 727 38.24 32.46 12.33
N ILE A 728 38.79 31.24 12.36
CA ILE A 728 38.01 30.01 12.62
C ILE A 728 37.47 29.99 14.06
N LEU A 729 38.28 30.41 15.03
CA LEU A 729 37.87 30.47 16.44
C LEU A 729 36.78 31.52 16.70
N ASP A 730 36.85 32.67 16.01
CA ASP A 730 35.88 33.76 16.11
C ASP A 730 34.50 33.43 15.54
N GLU A 731 34.40 32.46 14.61
CA GLU A 731 33.15 32.13 13.91
C GLU A 731 32.10 31.45 14.83
N GLY A 732 32.53 30.87 15.96
CA GLY A 732 31.67 30.53 17.11
C GLY A 732 30.76 29.29 16.99
N ALA A 733 30.93 28.37 17.94
CA ALA A 733 30.00 27.31 18.39
C ALA A 733 29.79 26.06 17.51
N ARG A 734 30.82 25.21 17.45
CA ARG A 734 30.84 23.75 17.78
C ARG A 734 32.17 23.21 17.29
N SER A 735 32.91 22.52 18.16
CA SER A 735 34.25 21.94 17.99
C SER A 735 34.56 21.42 16.57
N ARG A 736 34.97 22.32 15.67
CA ARG A 736 35.40 21.95 14.33
C ARG A 736 36.77 22.49 14.10
N PHE A 737 37.61 21.59 13.65
CA PHE A 737 39.00 21.81 13.45
C PHE A 737 39.33 21.56 11.99
N LEU A 738 40.41 22.19 11.55
CA LEU A 738 40.87 22.13 10.18
C LEU A 738 42.28 21.55 10.19
N THR A 739 42.46 20.43 9.48
CA THR A 739 43.80 19.99 9.09
C THR A 739 44.17 20.73 7.80
N LEU A 740 45.37 21.30 7.73
CA LEU A 740 45.76 22.10 6.58
C LEU A 740 47.27 22.01 6.32
N LEU A 741 47.63 21.67 5.09
CA LEU A 741 48.94 21.94 4.53
C LEU A 741 48.84 23.20 3.66
N TYR A 742 49.55 24.26 4.06
CA TYR A 742 49.70 25.48 3.27
C TYR A 742 51.16 25.65 2.87
N GLY A 743 51.41 26.04 1.62
CA GLY A 743 52.75 26.39 1.19
C GLY A 743 52.81 27.38 0.04
N GLU A 744 54.01 27.93 -0.13
CA GLU A 744 54.38 28.89 -1.16
C GLU A 744 55.49 28.29 -2.03
N LEU A 745 55.36 28.46 -3.33
CA LEU A 745 56.17 27.85 -4.38
C LEU A 745 56.85 28.93 -5.22
N TRP A 746 58.18 28.84 -5.32
CA TRP A 746 59.04 29.68 -6.16
C TRP A 746 59.82 28.82 -7.16
N PRO A 747 59.36 28.71 -8.41
CA PRO A 747 60.14 28.18 -9.52
C PRO A 747 61.42 29.00 -9.73
N GLN A 748 62.53 28.31 -9.90
CA GLN A 748 63.86 28.89 -10.09
C GLN A 748 64.29 28.84 -11.56
N HIS A 749 65.26 29.66 -11.92
CA HIS A 749 65.81 29.71 -13.29
C HIS A 749 66.63 28.47 -13.67
N ASP A 750 67.18 27.76 -12.69
CA ASP A 750 67.93 26.51 -12.89
C ASP A 750 67.02 25.29 -13.13
N GLY A 751 65.70 25.51 -13.14
CA GLY A 751 64.71 24.46 -13.31
C GLY A 751 64.32 23.77 -12.02
N SER A 752 64.86 24.14 -10.86
CA SER A 752 64.38 23.68 -9.54
C SER A 752 63.16 24.50 -9.08
N ALA A 753 62.51 24.07 -8.00
CA ALA A 753 61.49 24.86 -7.33
C ALA A 753 61.66 24.83 -5.82
N VAL A 754 61.61 25.99 -5.17
CA VAL A 754 61.68 26.12 -3.71
C VAL A 754 60.27 26.19 -3.16
N LEU A 755 59.96 25.35 -2.17
CA LEU A 755 58.71 25.34 -1.44
C LEU A 755 58.97 25.74 0.00
N ARG A 756 58.15 26.64 0.53
CA ARG A 756 58.05 26.91 1.98
C ARG A 756 56.66 26.54 2.44
N MET A 757 56.56 25.68 3.44
CA MET A 757 55.28 25.08 3.84
C MET A 757 55.13 24.95 5.35
N VAL A 758 53.88 24.87 5.79
CA VAL A 758 53.47 24.61 7.16
C VAL A 758 52.40 23.53 7.12
N CYS A 759 52.59 22.44 7.89
CA CYS A 759 51.72 21.28 7.93
C CYS A 759 50.95 21.21 9.26
N ALA A 760 49.81 21.89 9.33
CA ALA A 760 48.98 21.99 10.53
C ALA A 760 48.01 20.79 10.63
N GLY A 761 48.45 19.71 11.28
CA GLY A 761 47.66 18.51 11.55
C GLY A 761 47.27 17.66 10.34
N HIS A 762 47.70 18.05 9.14
CA HIS A 762 47.41 17.38 7.87
C HIS A 762 48.36 16.17 7.65
N PRO A 763 47.97 15.15 6.85
CA PRO A 763 48.89 14.11 6.40
C PRO A 763 50.16 14.71 5.77
N LEU A 764 51.31 14.12 6.09
CA LEU A 764 52.59 14.69 5.69
C LEU A 764 52.77 14.65 4.17
N PRO A 765 53.21 15.75 3.53
CA PRO A 765 53.57 15.73 2.13
C PRO A 765 54.78 14.83 1.92
N LEU A 766 54.74 14.00 0.87
CA LEU A 766 55.80 13.06 0.53
C LEU A 766 56.58 13.55 -0.69
N ARG A 767 57.91 13.57 -0.60
CA ARG A 767 58.80 13.83 -1.73
C ARG A 767 59.33 12.51 -2.27
N LEU A 768 59.10 12.26 -3.55
CA LEU A 768 59.72 11.21 -4.34
C LEU A 768 60.90 11.78 -5.13
N ARG A 769 62.07 11.19 -4.93
CA ARG A 769 63.26 11.49 -5.73
C ARG A 769 63.38 10.55 -6.94
N PRO A 770 64.15 10.93 -7.99
CA PRO A 770 64.41 10.10 -9.15
C PRO A 770 65.04 8.73 -8.84
N ASP A 771 65.72 8.59 -7.70
CA ASP A 771 66.32 7.33 -7.24
C ASP A 771 65.32 6.36 -6.60
N GLY A 772 64.05 6.75 -6.49
CA GLY A 772 62.98 5.97 -5.86
C GLY A 772 62.86 6.16 -4.36
N THR A 773 63.69 7.00 -3.75
CA THR A 773 63.57 7.34 -2.33
C THR A 773 62.34 8.21 -2.11
N VAL A 774 61.50 7.82 -1.15
CA VAL A 774 60.35 8.60 -0.67
C VAL A 774 60.63 9.06 0.75
N GLU A 775 60.51 10.35 1.01
CA GLU A 775 60.72 10.94 2.34
C GLU A 775 59.66 12.00 2.65
N PRO A 776 59.24 12.18 3.91
CA PRO A 776 58.40 13.31 4.31
C PRO A 776 59.09 14.64 4.02
N ALA A 777 58.34 15.60 3.49
CA ALA A 777 58.80 16.94 3.15
C ALA A 777 58.47 18.00 4.22
N ALA A 778 57.74 17.61 5.26
CA ALA A 778 57.40 18.46 6.41
C ALA A 778 57.38 17.62 7.70
N ASP A 779 57.36 18.31 8.83
CA ASP A 779 57.14 17.77 10.16
C ASP A 779 55.68 18.01 10.60
N PRO A 780 55.09 17.11 11.39
CA PRO A 780 53.73 17.27 11.89
C PRO A 780 53.65 18.41 12.90
N GLN A 781 52.69 19.31 12.71
CA GLN A 781 52.41 20.43 13.61
C GLN A 781 50.94 20.40 14.05
N PRO A 782 50.53 21.17 15.08
CA PRO A 782 49.16 21.13 15.55
C PRO A 782 48.14 21.66 14.53
N LEU A 783 46.93 21.07 14.56
CA LEU A 783 45.77 21.45 13.74
C LEU A 783 45.14 22.79 14.16
N LEU A 784 44.39 23.40 13.23
CA LEU A 784 43.75 24.70 13.41
C LEU A 784 42.36 24.57 14.05
N GLY A 785 41.90 25.59 14.78
CA GLY A 785 40.56 25.69 15.36
C GLY A 785 40.39 25.03 16.73
N VAL A 786 41.46 24.51 17.33
CA VAL A 786 41.42 23.85 18.67
C VAL A 786 42.17 24.62 19.74
N MET A 787 43.29 25.26 19.40
CA MET A 787 44.13 26.01 20.33
C MET A 787 44.18 27.48 19.91
N GLU A 788 44.06 28.39 20.88
CA GLU A 788 44.16 29.84 20.64
C GLU A 788 45.60 30.23 20.25
N ASP A 789 46.58 29.72 20.98
CA ASP A 789 48.01 29.95 20.74
C ASP A 789 48.62 28.79 19.94
N LEU A 790 49.03 29.07 18.70
CA LEU A 790 49.69 28.13 17.80
C LEU A 790 51.13 28.59 17.53
N GLU A 791 52.11 27.77 17.91
CA GLU A 791 53.51 27.96 17.51
C GLU A 791 53.78 27.13 16.25
N LEU A 792 53.56 27.73 15.08
CA LEU A 792 53.78 27.09 13.78
C LEU A 792 55.16 27.45 13.21
N VAL A 793 55.85 26.46 12.67
CA VAL A 793 57.18 26.60 12.05
C VAL A 793 57.09 26.36 10.56
N GLU A 794 57.70 27.24 9.79
CA GLU A 794 57.80 27.09 8.35
C GLU A 794 59.01 26.23 7.98
N GLN A 795 58.81 25.29 7.06
CA GLN A 795 59.85 24.40 6.56
C GLN A 795 60.09 24.63 5.07
N SER A 796 61.36 24.57 4.67
CA SER A 796 61.78 24.84 3.30
C SER A 796 62.31 23.57 2.64
N VAL A 797 61.78 23.23 1.48
CA VAL A 797 62.20 22.09 0.65
C VAL A 797 62.44 22.55 -0.78
N THR A 798 63.55 22.12 -1.37
CA THR A 798 63.81 22.30 -2.80
C THR A 798 63.44 21.02 -3.55
N LEU A 799 62.60 21.15 -4.57
CA LEU A 799 62.34 20.11 -5.56
C LEU A 799 63.33 20.27 -6.72
N GLU A 800 64.19 19.27 -6.89
CA GLU A 800 65.13 19.19 -8.00
C GLU A 800 64.43 18.68 -9.28
N PRO A 801 65.00 18.90 -10.47
CA PRO A 801 64.45 18.33 -11.70
C PRO A 801 64.26 16.81 -11.62
N GLY A 802 63.01 16.36 -11.77
CA GLY A 802 62.59 14.96 -11.64
C GLY A 802 61.94 14.61 -10.31
N ASP A 803 62.05 15.47 -9.28
CA ASP A 803 61.38 15.27 -8.00
C ASP A 803 59.85 15.44 -8.15
N VAL A 804 59.11 14.71 -7.32
CA VAL A 804 57.65 14.82 -7.19
C VAL A 804 57.30 15.07 -5.72
N MET A 805 56.45 16.07 -5.47
CA MET A 805 55.78 16.27 -4.20
C MET A 805 54.35 15.75 -4.29
N LEU A 806 53.95 14.88 -3.37
CA LEU A 806 52.60 14.36 -3.23
C LEU A 806 51.99 14.86 -1.91
N CYS A 807 50.84 15.50 -2.00
CA CYS A 807 50.04 15.89 -0.84
C CYS A 807 48.66 15.23 -0.97
N VAL A 808 48.15 14.65 0.11
CA VAL A 808 46.86 13.95 0.12
C VAL A 808 46.08 14.28 1.37
N THR A 809 44.75 14.25 1.28
CA THR A 809 43.88 14.25 2.46
C THR A 809 43.83 12.85 3.09
N ASP A 810 43.27 12.79 4.30
CA ASP A 810 43.22 11.59 5.11
C ASP A 810 42.34 10.49 4.50
N GLY A 811 41.32 10.79 3.69
CA GLY A 811 40.55 9.77 2.98
C GLY A 811 41.37 8.90 2.00
N VAL A 812 42.61 9.31 1.66
CA VAL A 812 43.60 8.44 0.99
C VAL A 812 44.30 7.51 1.98
N THR A 813 44.85 8.05 3.06
CA THR A 813 45.67 7.29 4.03
C THR A 813 44.81 6.42 4.93
N GLU A 814 43.61 6.88 5.32
CA GLU A 814 42.60 6.19 6.13
C GLU A 814 41.76 5.18 5.36
N ARG A 815 42.06 4.92 4.08
CA ARG A 815 41.38 3.88 3.31
C ARG A 815 41.57 2.51 3.97
N ARG A 816 40.47 1.82 4.30
CA ARG A 816 40.46 0.57 5.10
C ARG A 816 39.93 -0.64 4.33
N GLU A 817 40.55 -1.79 4.57
CA GLU A 817 40.05 -3.14 4.26
C GLU A 817 40.00 -3.94 5.56
N GLY A 818 38.80 -4.07 6.14
CA GLY A 818 38.64 -4.62 7.50
C GLY A 818 39.37 -3.77 8.54
N SER A 819 40.37 -4.33 9.22
CA SER A 819 41.21 -3.62 10.21
C SER A 819 42.49 -3.03 9.62
N ARG A 820 42.82 -3.32 8.36
CA ARG A 820 44.03 -2.84 7.70
C ARG A 820 43.75 -1.47 7.07
N MET A 821 44.64 -0.52 7.29
CA MET A 821 44.61 0.82 6.71
C MET A 821 45.72 0.94 5.66
N LEU A 822 45.54 1.74 4.61
CA LEU A 822 46.60 2.00 3.62
C LEU A 822 47.80 2.64 4.32
N GLY A 823 47.53 3.68 5.13
CA GLY A 823 48.52 4.37 5.96
C GLY A 823 49.62 5.06 5.16
N ASP A 824 50.48 5.78 5.88
CA ASP A 824 51.58 6.54 5.28
C ASP A 824 52.63 5.61 4.64
N ASP A 825 52.94 4.48 5.28
CA ASP A 825 53.88 3.48 4.77
C ASP A 825 53.39 2.87 3.45
N GLY A 826 52.11 2.49 3.39
CA GLY A 826 51.52 1.94 2.17
C GLY A 826 51.43 2.97 1.05
N LEU A 827 51.18 4.24 1.39
CA LEU A 827 51.21 5.34 0.42
C LEU A 827 52.63 5.57 -0.13
N ALA A 828 53.64 5.56 0.74
CA ALA A 828 55.05 5.70 0.36
C ALA A 828 55.51 4.55 -0.55
N ASP A 829 55.13 3.31 -0.25
CA ASP A 829 55.41 2.14 -1.09
C ASP A 829 54.82 2.29 -2.50
N VAL A 830 53.58 2.78 -2.61
CA VAL A 830 52.96 3.02 -3.92
C VAL A 830 53.68 4.14 -4.66
N LEU A 831 53.99 5.25 -3.96
CA LEU A 831 54.67 6.41 -4.55
C LEU A 831 56.08 6.07 -5.04
N ALA A 832 56.82 5.19 -4.35
CA ALA A 832 58.14 4.72 -4.79
C ALA A 832 58.10 4.05 -6.17
N THR A 833 56.94 3.50 -6.59
CA THR A 833 56.76 2.90 -7.93
C THR A 833 56.45 3.91 -9.03
N CYS A 834 56.38 5.21 -8.71
CA CYS A 834 55.98 6.26 -9.64
C CYS A 834 57.17 7.06 -10.22
N THR A 835 58.41 6.55 -10.12
CA THR A 835 59.60 7.23 -10.63
C THR A 835 59.50 7.52 -12.13
N GLY A 836 59.83 8.76 -12.52
CA GLY A 836 59.80 9.21 -13.92
C GLY A 836 58.40 9.46 -14.51
N LEU A 837 57.33 9.28 -13.73
CA LEU A 837 55.96 9.59 -14.18
C LEU A 837 55.68 11.10 -14.15
N THR A 838 54.73 11.56 -14.97
CA THR A 838 54.21 12.94 -14.90
C THR A 838 53.34 13.13 -13.67
N ALA A 839 53.12 14.37 -13.23
CA ALA A 839 52.25 14.66 -12.07
C ALA A 839 50.87 13.99 -12.20
N GLY A 840 50.25 14.06 -13.39
CA GLY A 840 48.96 13.41 -13.62
C GLY A 840 49.00 11.88 -13.62
N ALA A 841 50.09 11.27 -14.10
CA ALA A 841 50.25 9.83 -14.02
C ALA A 841 50.48 9.35 -12.57
N VAL A 842 51.17 10.14 -11.74
CA VAL A 842 51.33 9.89 -10.30
C VAL A 842 49.96 9.94 -9.63
N ALA A 843 49.20 11.04 -9.78
CA ALA A 843 47.89 11.19 -9.14
C ALA A 843 46.92 10.05 -9.52
N ALA A 844 46.85 9.69 -10.81
CA ALA A 844 46.03 8.57 -11.28
C ALA A 844 46.51 7.21 -10.75
N ARG A 845 47.82 7.03 -10.50
CA ARG A 845 48.38 5.79 -9.93
C ARG A 845 48.04 5.66 -8.45
N ILE A 846 48.11 6.75 -7.68
CA ILE A 846 47.68 6.80 -6.28
C ILE A 846 46.18 6.51 -6.19
N GLN A 847 45.36 7.22 -6.96
CA GLN A 847 43.91 7.02 -6.99
C GLN A 847 43.53 5.55 -7.24
N ARG A 848 44.13 4.91 -8.26
CA ARG A 848 43.89 3.48 -8.55
C ARG A 848 44.38 2.55 -7.43
N ALA A 849 45.40 2.93 -6.68
CA ALA A 849 45.84 2.14 -5.54
C ALA A 849 44.83 2.19 -4.40
N VAL A 850 44.27 3.37 -4.10
CA VAL A 850 43.21 3.58 -3.11
C VAL A 850 41.94 2.81 -3.47
N GLU A 851 41.52 2.86 -4.74
CA GLU A 851 40.36 2.11 -5.24
C GLU A 851 40.53 0.60 -5.13
N ARG A 852 41.74 0.09 -5.41
CA ARG A 852 42.02 -1.36 -5.34
C ARG A 852 42.22 -1.87 -3.94
N PHE A 853 42.44 -0.98 -2.97
CA PHE A 853 42.73 -1.37 -1.60
C PHE A 853 41.52 -1.99 -0.89
N ALA A 854 40.29 -1.59 -1.24
CA ALA A 854 39.06 -2.18 -0.69
C ALA A 854 37.92 -2.16 -1.71
N SER A 855 37.05 -3.18 -1.66
CA SER A 855 35.92 -3.36 -2.59
C SER A 855 34.72 -2.44 -2.34
N ASP A 856 34.56 -1.96 -1.10
CA ASP A 856 33.44 -1.09 -0.72
C ASP A 856 33.64 0.33 -1.25
N ALA A 857 32.58 1.14 -1.35
CA ALA A 857 32.73 2.54 -1.74
C ALA A 857 33.62 3.33 -0.74
N PRO A 858 34.27 4.43 -1.16
CA PRO A 858 34.96 5.34 -0.24
C PRO A 858 33.99 5.87 0.82
N SER A 859 34.40 5.79 2.08
CA SER A 859 33.64 6.34 3.21
C SER A 859 33.89 7.82 3.44
N ASP A 860 35.00 8.34 2.90
CA ASP A 860 35.42 9.73 3.05
C ASP A 860 35.91 10.34 1.73
N ASP A 861 35.86 11.66 1.65
CA ASP A 861 36.36 12.43 0.51
C ASP A 861 37.85 12.19 0.32
N MET A 862 38.34 12.38 -0.90
CA MET A 862 39.78 12.34 -1.15
C MET A 862 40.22 13.45 -2.10
N ALA A 863 41.28 14.14 -1.72
CA ALA A 863 42.04 15.06 -2.55
C ALA A 863 43.48 14.57 -2.69
N ILE A 864 43.99 14.59 -3.91
CA ILE A 864 45.38 14.25 -4.24
C ILE A 864 45.95 15.39 -5.06
N LEU A 865 46.95 16.09 -4.52
CA LEU A 865 47.73 17.13 -5.20
C LEU A 865 49.14 16.59 -5.50
N ALA A 866 49.49 16.52 -6.77
CA ALA A 866 50.83 16.13 -7.22
C ALA A 866 51.53 17.29 -7.93
N MET A 867 52.73 17.63 -7.49
CA MET A 867 53.58 18.65 -8.10
C MET A 867 54.90 18.02 -8.54
N ARG A 868 55.29 18.20 -9.79
CA ARG A 868 56.53 17.65 -10.35
C ARG A 868 57.33 18.73 -11.03
N VAL A 869 58.64 18.72 -10.81
CA VAL A 869 59.58 19.52 -11.58
C VAL A 869 60.07 18.68 -12.77
N PRO A 870 59.74 19.02 -14.03
CA PRO A 870 60.15 18.23 -15.18
C PRO A 870 61.67 18.31 -15.39
N THR A 871 62.27 17.19 -15.79
CA THR A 871 63.66 17.19 -16.26
C THR A 871 63.71 17.92 -17.60
N LEU A 872 64.48 19.01 -17.68
CA LEU A 872 64.74 19.67 -18.96
C LEU A 872 65.36 18.63 -19.92
N PRO A 873 64.85 18.47 -21.15
CA PRO A 873 65.47 17.57 -22.11
C PRO A 873 66.91 18.02 -22.34
N ALA A 874 67.86 17.10 -22.19
CA ALA A 874 69.25 17.34 -22.54
C ALA A 874 69.29 17.78 -24.01
N SER A 875 69.66 19.04 -24.24
CA SER A 875 69.79 19.68 -25.55
C SER A 875 70.87 19.04 -26.40
#